data_AF-A0A7I9ZY62-F1
#
_entry.id   AF-A0A7I9ZY62-F1
#
_cell.length_a   1.000
_cell.length_b   1.000
_cell.length_c   1.000
_cell.angle_alpha   90.00
_cell.angle_beta   90.00
_cell.angle_gamma   90.00
#
_symmetry.space_group_name_H-M   'P 1'
#
loop_
_entity.id
_entity.type
_entity.pdbx_description
1 polymer ?
#
loop_
_entity_poly.entity_id
_entity_poly.type
_entity_poly.pdbx_seq_one_letter_code
_entity_poly.pdbx_strand_id
1 'polypeptide(L)'
;MNKNRNKVFIILNLIVSFFISACSAPTEQVKIANGTFNINGKDVQLICGEMHYSRIPREYWRDRLHRARAMGLNTVSAYVFWNFHERQPGEFDFSGQADIAEFVRTAQEEGLYVILRPGPYVCAEWDFGGYPSWLLKEKDLVYRSKDPRFLSYCERYIKELGKQLSPLTINNGGNIIMVQVENEYGSYAADKEYLTAIRDMLQEAGFNVPLFTCDGGGQVEAGHIDGALPTLNGVFGEDIFKIVDKYHPGGPYFVAEFYPAWFDEWGKRHSSVAYERPAEQLDWMLSHGVSVSMYMFHGGTNFWYMNGANTSGGFRPQPTSYDYDAPLGEWGNCYPKYHAFREVIQKYLPEGTVLPEVPADNPTTTFATVELKESAPLTTTFHQTTQSEEVLSMEDVGMDFGYIHYQTTINTPGKQKLIIQDLRDYAVILVDGRQVASLDRRYNQNSTTLDIHKVPATLEILVENTGRVNYGPDILFNRKGITSQVLWGNEKLTGWSITPLPLYKEEVSSLAFGKEIKGVPAFHRGTFMIEKEGDCFVDMSQWGKGAVWINGKSLGRFWNVGPQQTLYIPAPWLKTGENEIVVFEMEDTGKRSLRGLDKPILDSLGVDKNKPEKQLRNQTGNPILEEGDILLKTTLTETNDWQQFDLPVVSTLRHFCIETLSSYTEDNQACISEVDFLDDKGQPVDKTKWEVVYVSSEQADKNLGVAENLFDGDISSFWHTDPATESGQPHRIIIDLKEIYKISALRLKVRKGSFLSGKVKEINVYGRPQFFLFH
;
A
#
# COMPACT_ATOMS: atom_id res chain seq x y z
N MET A 1 -56.19 40.40 -41.68
CA MET A 1 -54.98 39.55 -41.73
C MET A 1 -53.69 40.18 -41.16
N ASN A 2 -53.71 41.32 -40.45
CA ASN A 2 -52.47 42.00 -40.00
C ASN A 2 -52.20 42.04 -38.47
N LYS A 3 -53.08 41.49 -37.61
CA LYS A 3 -52.86 41.51 -36.14
C LYS A 3 -52.13 40.27 -35.59
N ASN A 4 -52.12 39.14 -36.29
CA ASN A 4 -51.43 37.93 -35.84
C ASN A 4 -49.94 37.87 -36.22
N ARG A 5 -49.50 38.65 -37.22
CA ARG A 5 -48.10 38.67 -37.66
C ARG A 5 -47.16 39.33 -36.64
N ASN A 6 -47.61 40.40 -35.98
CA ASN A 6 -46.78 41.11 -34.98
C ASN A 6 -46.66 40.34 -33.65
N LYS A 7 -47.66 39.56 -33.24
CA LYS A 7 -47.56 38.72 -32.04
C LYS A 7 -46.63 37.53 -32.23
N VAL A 8 -46.64 36.91 -33.43
CA VAL A 8 -45.71 35.83 -33.77
C VAL A 8 -44.28 36.34 -33.86
N PHE A 9 -44.05 37.54 -34.41
CA PHE A 9 -42.71 38.14 -34.47
C PHE A 9 -42.14 38.51 -33.09
N ILE A 10 -42.98 38.95 -32.14
CA ILE A 10 -42.53 39.28 -30.78
C ILE A 10 -42.23 38.00 -29.98
N ILE A 11 -43.03 36.94 -30.12
CA ILE A 11 -42.77 35.64 -29.47
C ILE A 11 -41.53 34.97 -30.07
N LEU A 12 -41.32 35.06 -31.40
CA LEU A 12 -40.13 34.51 -32.04
C LEU A 12 -38.86 35.28 -31.64
N ASN A 13 -38.92 36.61 -31.48
CA ASN A 13 -37.78 37.39 -30.96
C ASN A 13 -37.52 37.13 -29.47
N LEU A 14 -38.55 36.93 -28.64
CA LEU A 14 -38.37 36.54 -27.24
C LEU A 14 -37.77 35.14 -27.08
N ILE A 15 -38.15 34.18 -27.94
CA ILE A 15 -37.57 32.84 -27.96
C ILE A 15 -36.13 32.88 -28.49
N VAL A 16 -35.85 33.66 -29.54
CA VAL A 16 -34.48 33.83 -30.06
C VAL A 16 -33.57 34.58 -29.06
N SER A 17 -34.09 35.55 -28.30
CA SER A 17 -33.34 36.18 -27.20
C SER A 17 -33.12 35.24 -26.01
N PHE A 18 -34.03 34.30 -25.74
CA PHE A 18 -33.83 33.25 -24.73
C PHE A 18 -32.81 32.18 -25.17
N PHE A 19 -32.73 31.88 -26.47
CA PHE A 19 -31.73 30.95 -27.02
C PHE A 19 -30.35 31.59 -27.25
N ILE A 20 -30.26 32.91 -27.42
CA ILE A 20 -28.97 33.61 -27.56
C ILE A 20 -28.32 33.91 -26.19
N SER A 21 -29.08 33.91 -25.09
CA SER A 21 -28.53 34.05 -23.73
C SER A 21 -27.93 32.77 -23.14
N ALA A 22 -28.00 31.63 -23.83
CA ALA A 22 -27.49 30.34 -23.33
C ALA A 22 -26.15 29.89 -23.92
N CYS A 23 -25.49 30.72 -24.74
CA CYS A 23 -24.15 30.45 -25.26
C CYS A 23 -23.19 31.59 -24.88
N SER A 24 -23.03 31.84 -23.58
CA SER A 24 -21.80 32.49 -23.11
C SER A 24 -20.74 31.40 -23.05
N ALA A 25 -19.63 31.54 -23.77
CA ALA A 25 -18.49 30.66 -23.59
C ALA A 25 -18.11 30.62 -22.09
N PRO A 26 -17.66 29.47 -21.54
CA PRO A 26 -17.19 29.39 -20.16
C PRO A 26 -16.21 30.54 -19.90
N THR A 27 -16.56 31.45 -19.00
CA THR A 27 -15.63 32.52 -18.59
C THR A 27 -14.60 31.89 -17.66
N GLU A 28 -13.33 32.07 -17.98
CA GLU A 28 -12.22 31.66 -17.12
C GLU A 28 -12.33 32.35 -15.75
N GLN A 29 -12.62 31.56 -14.72
CA GLN A 29 -12.84 31.99 -13.34
C GLN A 29 -11.65 31.67 -12.44
N VAL A 30 -10.79 30.74 -12.83
CA VAL A 30 -9.56 30.41 -12.11
C VAL A 30 -8.37 30.56 -13.05
N LYS A 31 -7.33 31.24 -12.59
CA LYS A 31 -6.06 31.37 -13.31
C LYS A 31 -4.89 31.52 -12.33
N ILE A 32 -3.74 31.05 -12.76
CA ILE A 32 -2.47 31.27 -12.07
C ILE A 32 -1.79 32.45 -12.76
N ALA A 33 -1.60 33.56 -12.04
CA ALA A 33 -0.98 34.76 -12.58
C ALA A 33 -0.28 35.57 -11.48
N ASN A 34 0.83 36.23 -11.85
CA ASN A 34 1.59 37.12 -10.96
C ASN A 34 1.95 36.50 -9.60
N GLY A 35 2.27 35.20 -9.56
CA GLY A 35 2.63 34.53 -8.32
C GLY A 35 1.47 34.17 -7.40
N THR A 36 0.22 34.23 -7.88
CA THR A 36 -0.99 34.02 -7.06
C THR A 36 -1.98 33.06 -7.73
N PHE A 37 -2.83 32.43 -6.91
CA PHE A 37 -4.05 31.79 -7.39
C PHE A 37 -5.16 32.84 -7.45
N ASN A 38 -5.58 33.22 -8.66
CA ASN A 38 -6.68 34.15 -8.84
C ASN A 38 -7.97 33.38 -9.10
N ILE A 39 -8.92 33.46 -8.17
CA ILE A 39 -10.22 32.79 -8.24
C ILE A 39 -11.31 33.86 -8.20
N ASN A 40 -12.15 33.91 -9.23
CA ASN A 40 -13.20 34.91 -9.41
C ASN A 40 -12.70 36.35 -9.28
N GLY A 41 -11.53 36.62 -9.84
CA GLY A 41 -10.90 37.95 -9.84
C GLY A 41 -10.24 38.34 -8.52
N LYS A 42 -10.14 37.43 -7.53
CA LYS A 42 -9.50 37.68 -6.23
C LYS A 42 -8.29 36.78 -6.05
N ASP A 43 -7.24 37.31 -5.46
CA ASP A 43 -6.07 36.53 -5.09
C ASP A 43 -6.41 35.74 -3.82
N VAL A 44 -6.20 34.42 -3.88
CA VAL A 44 -6.58 33.48 -2.84
C VAL A 44 -5.36 32.65 -2.45
N GLN A 45 -5.05 32.59 -1.16
CA GLN A 45 -4.15 31.58 -0.61
C GLN A 45 -4.96 30.31 -0.33
N LEU A 46 -4.52 29.18 -0.88
CA LEU A 46 -5.24 27.92 -0.69
C LEU A 46 -4.83 27.34 0.67
N ILE A 47 -5.83 27.13 1.52
CA ILE A 47 -5.71 26.42 2.79
C ILE A 47 -6.56 25.16 2.64
N CYS A 48 -5.87 24.10 2.25
CA CYS A 48 -6.45 22.86 1.78
C CYS A 48 -6.25 21.73 2.80
N GLY A 49 -7.20 20.80 2.83
CA GLY A 49 -7.09 19.54 3.56
C GLY A 49 -7.39 18.36 2.65
N GLU A 50 -6.52 17.36 2.67
CA GLU A 50 -6.75 16.11 1.94
C GLU A 50 -7.78 15.25 2.68
N MET A 51 -8.78 14.77 1.93
CA MET A 51 -9.87 13.92 2.42
C MET A 51 -10.36 12.98 1.32
N HIS A 52 -10.43 11.68 1.62
CA HIS A 52 -10.78 10.66 0.62
C HIS A 52 -12.21 10.15 0.81
N TYR A 53 -13.10 10.46 -0.12
CA TYR A 53 -14.52 10.03 -0.10
C TYR A 53 -14.68 8.50 0.00
N SER A 54 -13.74 7.72 -0.53
CA SER A 54 -13.73 6.25 -0.48
C SER A 54 -13.45 5.69 0.92
N ARG A 55 -12.82 6.49 1.81
CA ARG A 55 -12.46 6.12 3.19
C ARG A 55 -13.46 6.59 4.23
N ILE A 56 -14.53 7.27 3.81
CA ILE A 56 -15.51 7.92 4.68
C ILE A 56 -16.89 7.44 4.26
N PRO A 57 -17.72 6.87 5.15
CA PRO A 57 -19.09 6.51 4.80
C PRO A 57 -19.83 7.70 4.16
N ARG A 58 -20.55 7.47 3.06
CA ARG A 58 -21.23 8.53 2.30
C ARG A 58 -22.10 9.42 3.18
N GLU A 59 -22.77 8.83 4.15
CA GLU A 59 -23.64 9.51 5.11
C GLU A 59 -22.90 10.58 5.94
N TYR A 60 -21.58 10.48 6.02
CA TYR A 60 -20.70 11.35 6.80
C TYR A 60 -19.93 12.37 5.98
N TRP A 61 -19.96 12.33 4.64
CA TRP A 61 -19.24 13.28 3.79
C TRP A 61 -19.53 14.74 4.17
N ARG A 62 -20.81 15.10 4.34
CA ARG A 62 -21.19 16.47 4.72
C ARG A 62 -20.62 16.87 6.07
N ASP A 63 -20.68 16.00 7.07
CA ASP A 63 -20.11 16.31 8.39
C ASP A 63 -18.59 16.55 8.29
N ARG A 64 -17.85 15.69 7.59
CA ARG A 64 -16.40 15.85 7.46
C ARG A 64 -16.05 17.14 6.71
N LEU A 65 -16.77 17.46 5.64
CA LEU A 65 -16.62 18.71 4.88
C LEU A 65 -16.97 19.94 5.73
N HIS A 66 -18.04 19.85 6.52
CA HIS A 66 -18.43 20.91 7.44
C HIS A 66 -17.35 21.17 8.50
N ARG A 67 -16.74 20.11 9.05
CA ARG A 67 -15.60 20.20 9.97
C ARG A 67 -14.33 20.71 9.29
N ALA A 68 -14.10 20.42 8.01
CA ALA A 68 -13.03 21.04 7.23
C ALA A 68 -13.22 22.56 7.17
N ARG A 69 -14.43 23.00 6.81
CA ARG A 69 -14.80 24.41 6.75
C ARG A 69 -14.68 25.09 8.12
N ALA A 70 -15.14 24.41 9.17
CA ALA A 70 -14.99 24.84 10.55
C ALA A 70 -13.57 24.71 11.10
N MET A 71 -12.58 24.13 10.41
CA MET A 71 -11.17 24.32 10.83
C MET A 71 -10.59 25.61 10.25
N GLY A 72 -11.22 26.12 9.19
CA GLY A 72 -10.76 27.25 8.40
C GLY A 72 -10.25 26.89 7.01
N LEU A 73 -10.45 25.65 6.56
CA LEU A 73 -10.15 25.28 5.20
C LEU A 73 -11.07 26.03 4.22
N ASN A 74 -10.50 26.46 3.10
CA ASN A 74 -11.24 27.02 1.97
C ASN A 74 -11.31 26.06 0.78
N THR A 75 -10.50 25.00 0.82
CA THR A 75 -10.36 24.01 -0.24
C THR A 75 -10.25 22.63 0.39
N VAL A 76 -10.76 21.61 -0.27
CA VAL A 76 -10.44 20.21 0.02
C VAL A 76 -9.81 19.56 -1.19
N SER A 77 -8.93 18.59 -0.94
CA SER A 77 -8.29 17.81 -1.98
C SER A 77 -8.70 16.34 -1.85
N ALA A 78 -8.93 15.69 -2.99
CA ALA A 78 -9.29 14.29 -3.04
C ALA A 78 -8.61 13.57 -4.20
N TYR A 79 -7.95 12.45 -3.89
CA TYR A 79 -7.62 11.45 -4.89
C TYR A 79 -8.85 10.76 -5.47
N VAL A 80 -8.71 10.26 -6.71
CA VAL A 80 -9.68 9.35 -7.33
C VAL A 80 -9.04 7.97 -7.50
N PHE A 81 -9.65 6.95 -6.91
CA PHE A 81 -9.09 5.60 -6.88
C PHE A 81 -9.63 4.81 -8.06
N TRP A 82 -8.83 4.66 -9.13
CA TRP A 82 -9.28 3.99 -10.36
C TRP A 82 -9.85 2.58 -10.09
N ASN A 83 -9.19 1.76 -9.27
CA ASN A 83 -9.66 0.43 -8.89
C ASN A 83 -10.98 0.40 -8.12
N PHE A 84 -11.36 1.51 -7.49
CA PHE A 84 -12.65 1.64 -6.81
C PHE A 84 -13.78 1.83 -7.82
N HIS A 85 -13.48 2.50 -8.94
CA HIS A 85 -14.44 2.81 -9.99
C HIS A 85 -14.49 1.75 -11.10
N GLU A 86 -13.37 1.13 -11.47
CA GLU A 86 -13.29 0.15 -12.57
C GLU A 86 -12.74 -1.19 -12.06
N ARG A 87 -13.49 -1.83 -11.16
CA ARG A 87 -13.11 -3.14 -10.58
C ARG A 87 -13.01 -4.25 -11.62
N GLN A 88 -13.76 -4.15 -12.71
CA GLN A 88 -13.68 -5.01 -13.89
C GLN A 88 -13.43 -4.14 -15.13
N PRO A 89 -12.67 -4.61 -16.12
CA PRO A 89 -12.26 -3.79 -17.26
C PRO A 89 -13.49 -3.37 -18.07
N GLY A 90 -13.70 -2.06 -18.21
CA GLY A 90 -14.80 -1.42 -18.91
C GLY A 90 -16.06 -1.20 -18.06
N GLU A 91 -16.11 -1.70 -16.82
CA GLU A 91 -17.28 -1.60 -15.94
C GLU A 91 -17.05 -0.54 -14.88
N PHE A 92 -17.64 0.64 -15.07
CA PHE A 92 -17.48 1.78 -14.19
C PHE A 92 -18.65 1.94 -13.21
N ASP A 93 -18.34 2.16 -11.92
CA ASP A 93 -19.29 2.55 -10.88
C ASP A 93 -18.97 3.93 -10.32
N PHE A 94 -19.96 4.83 -10.41
CA PHE A 94 -19.94 6.18 -9.82
C PHE A 94 -21.19 6.43 -8.98
N SER A 95 -21.77 5.38 -8.40
CA SER A 95 -22.98 5.43 -7.60
C SER A 95 -22.70 5.11 -6.13
N GLY A 96 -23.66 5.38 -5.24
CA GLY A 96 -23.53 5.03 -3.83
C GLY A 96 -22.26 5.61 -3.20
N GLN A 97 -21.43 4.77 -2.60
CA GLN A 97 -20.15 5.16 -1.99
C GLN A 97 -19.10 5.64 -3.00
N ALA A 98 -19.24 5.27 -4.28
CA ALA A 98 -18.36 5.69 -5.38
C ALA A 98 -18.84 6.97 -6.11
N ASP A 99 -19.89 7.63 -5.61
CA ASP A 99 -20.43 8.86 -6.19
C ASP A 99 -19.58 10.08 -5.85
N ILE A 100 -18.40 10.16 -6.48
CA ILE A 100 -17.47 11.27 -6.32
C ILE A 100 -18.06 12.61 -6.77
N ALA A 101 -18.95 12.61 -7.76
CA ALA A 101 -19.60 13.81 -8.23
C ALA A 101 -20.49 14.41 -7.11
N GLU A 102 -21.17 13.56 -6.33
CA GLU A 102 -21.93 14.01 -5.15
C GLU A 102 -21.03 14.52 -4.03
N PHE A 103 -19.88 13.89 -3.78
CA PHE A 103 -18.89 14.42 -2.82
C PHE A 103 -18.45 15.83 -3.20
N VAL A 104 -18.12 16.07 -4.47
CA VAL A 104 -17.71 17.38 -5.00
C VAL A 104 -18.85 18.41 -4.87
N ARG A 105 -20.08 18.04 -5.23
CA ARG A 105 -21.27 18.92 -5.04
C ARG A 105 -21.51 19.24 -3.57
N THR A 106 -21.36 18.26 -2.68
CA THR A 106 -21.49 18.48 -1.24
C THR A 106 -20.43 19.46 -0.74
N ALA A 107 -19.19 19.35 -1.22
CA ALA A 107 -18.14 20.33 -0.90
C ALA A 107 -18.49 21.74 -1.41
N GLN A 108 -19.11 21.86 -2.59
CA GLN A 108 -19.59 23.13 -3.13
C GLN A 108 -20.66 23.75 -2.23
N GLU A 109 -21.61 22.94 -1.75
CA GLU A 109 -22.67 23.38 -0.84
C GLU A 109 -22.15 23.84 0.53
N GLU A 110 -21.08 23.21 1.03
CA GLU A 110 -20.36 23.64 2.24
C GLU A 110 -19.43 24.85 1.99
N GLY A 111 -19.39 25.37 0.77
CA GLY A 111 -18.61 26.57 0.40
C GLY A 111 -17.11 26.32 0.30
N LEU A 112 -16.71 25.10 -0.07
CA LEU A 112 -15.32 24.69 -0.28
C LEU A 112 -15.01 24.56 -1.78
N TYR A 113 -13.82 24.98 -2.18
CA TYR A 113 -13.25 24.58 -3.47
C TYR A 113 -12.74 23.14 -3.42
N VAL A 114 -12.56 22.53 -4.59
CA VAL A 114 -11.99 21.19 -4.72
C VAL A 114 -10.73 21.24 -5.59
N ILE A 115 -9.65 20.61 -5.10
CA ILE A 115 -8.52 20.18 -5.91
C ILE A 115 -8.70 18.69 -6.18
N LEU A 116 -8.75 18.31 -7.46
CA LEU A 116 -8.92 16.92 -7.86
C LEU A 116 -7.56 16.30 -8.17
N ARG A 117 -7.29 15.10 -7.65
CA ARG A 117 -6.05 14.36 -7.92
C ARG A 117 -6.41 13.01 -8.57
N PRO A 118 -6.72 13.00 -9.87
CA PRO A 118 -7.41 11.87 -10.49
C PRO A 118 -6.54 10.64 -10.79
N GLY A 119 -5.22 10.72 -10.61
CA GLY A 119 -4.30 9.65 -10.96
C GLY A 119 -3.84 9.71 -12.42
N PRO A 120 -3.64 8.57 -13.10
CA PRO A 120 -4.25 7.25 -12.86
C PRO A 120 -3.63 6.43 -11.71
N TYR A 121 -2.45 6.85 -11.23
CA TYR A 121 -1.83 6.36 -10.00
C TYR A 121 -1.88 7.42 -8.91
N VAL A 122 -2.19 7.00 -7.68
CA VAL A 122 -2.38 7.90 -6.54
C VAL A 122 -1.55 7.54 -5.30
N CYS A 123 -0.83 6.41 -5.29
CA CYS A 123 -0.12 5.91 -4.10
C CYS A 123 -1.06 5.74 -2.88
N ALA A 124 -1.10 6.74 -2.01
CA ALA A 124 -2.07 6.98 -0.94
C ALA A 124 -2.25 5.83 0.07
N GLU A 125 -1.24 4.96 0.22
CA GLU A 125 -1.35 3.74 1.01
C GLU A 125 -2.57 2.87 0.65
N TRP A 126 -2.99 2.94 -0.60
CA TRP A 126 -4.17 2.26 -1.13
C TRP A 126 -3.76 1.10 -2.04
N ASP A 127 -4.57 0.05 -2.12
CA ASP A 127 -4.23 -1.15 -2.92
C ASP A 127 -3.75 -0.76 -4.32
N PHE A 128 -2.54 -1.22 -4.65
CA PHE A 128 -1.88 -1.02 -5.94
C PHE A 128 -1.76 0.46 -6.36
N GLY A 129 -1.72 1.38 -5.41
CA GLY A 129 -1.66 2.82 -5.68
C GLY A 129 -2.86 3.33 -6.46
N GLY A 130 -4.02 2.67 -6.31
CA GLY A 130 -5.25 2.98 -7.03
C GLY A 130 -5.42 2.24 -8.36
N TYR A 131 -4.42 1.50 -8.85
CA TYR A 131 -4.57 0.73 -10.09
C TYR A 131 -5.48 -0.49 -9.94
N PRO A 132 -6.31 -0.80 -10.94
CA PRO A 132 -7.13 -2.00 -10.89
C PRO A 132 -6.30 -3.27 -11.07
N SER A 133 -6.61 -4.31 -10.29
CA SER A 133 -5.85 -5.57 -10.30
C SER A 133 -5.89 -6.30 -11.63
N TRP A 134 -6.90 -6.07 -12.47
CA TRP A 134 -7.00 -6.72 -13.78
C TRP A 134 -5.87 -6.33 -14.73
N LEU A 135 -5.16 -5.22 -14.49
CA LEU A 135 -3.94 -4.85 -15.21
C LEU A 135 -2.84 -5.93 -15.06
N LEU A 136 -2.77 -6.60 -13.90
CA LEU A 136 -1.78 -7.65 -13.61
C LEU A 136 -2.01 -8.96 -14.37
N LYS A 137 -3.12 -9.09 -15.11
CA LYS A 137 -3.31 -10.20 -16.05
C LYS A 137 -2.36 -10.10 -17.24
N GLU A 138 -1.97 -8.88 -17.61
CA GLU A 138 -0.96 -8.64 -18.64
C GLU A 138 0.43 -8.66 -18.01
N LYS A 139 1.06 -9.86 -18.00
CA LYS A 139 2.30 -10.11 -17.25
C LYS A 139 3.50 -9.27 -17.70
N ASP A 140 3.47 -8.75 -18.93
CA ASP A 140 4.52 -7.93 -19.53
C ASP A 140 4.17 -6.43 -19.58
N LEU A 141 3.03 -6.03 -19.03
CA LEU A 141 2.59 -4.64 -19.01
C LEU A 141 3.45 -3.81 -18.05
N VAL A 142 3.96 -2.67 -18.54
CA VAL A 142 4.72 -1.74 -17.74
C VAL A 142 3.84 -0.56 -17.34
N TYR A 143 3.48 -0.48 -16.06
CA TYR A 143 2.67 0.62 -15.52
C TYR A 143 3.47 1.93 -15.43
N ARG A 144 2.76 3.05 -15.35
CA ARG A 144 3.36 4.40 -15.24
C ARG A 144 4.41 4.62 -16.33
N SER A 145 4.07 4.25 -17.56
CA SER A 145 4.99 4.26 -18.70
C SER A 145 4.26 4.61 -20.00
N LYS A 146 5.02 4.71 -21.09
CA LYS A 146 4.50 4.90 -22.44
C LYS A 146 4.06 3.61 -23.16
N ASP A 147 3.88 2.50 -22.44
CA ASP A 147 3.27 1.31 -23.04
C ASP A 147 1.90 1.69 -23.65
N PRO A 148 1.67 1.49 -24.97
CA PRO A 148 0.44 1.91 -25.62
C PRO A 148 -0.83 1.26 -25.02
N ARG A 149 -0.71 0.03 -24.50
CA ARG A 149 -1.83 -0.66 -23.85
C ARG A 149 -2.18 0.05 -22.55
N PHE A 150 -1.17 0.33 -21.73
CA PHE A 150 -1.33 1.05 -20.47
C PHE A 150 -1.93 2.44 -20.70
N LEU A 151 -1.41 3.21 -21.66
CA LEU A 151 -1.95 4.51 -22.03
C LEU A 151 -3.41 4.43 -22.49
N SER A 152 -3.78 3.41 -23.27
CA SER A 152 -5.18 3.24 -23.71
C SER A 152 -6.14 2.98 -22.54
N TYR A 153 -5.69 2.25 -21.51
CA TYR A 153 -6.48 2.03 -20.30
C TYR A 153 -6.60 3.30 -19.45
N CYS A 154 -5.52 4.08 -19.33
CA CYS A 154 -5.55 5.38 -18.68
C CYS A 154 -6.51 6.34 -19.38
N GLU A 155 -6.45 6.40 -20.71
CA GLU A 155 -7.32 7.24 -21.53
C GLU A 155 -8.80 6.88 -21.32
N ARG A 156 -9.14 5.58 -21.31
CA ARG A 156 -10.51 5.12 -21.02
C ARG A 156 -10.98 5.60 -19.65
N TYR A 157 -10.18 5.37 -18.62
CA TYR A 157 -10.50 5.79 -17.24
C TYR A 157 -10.66 7.31 -17.13
N ILE A 158 -9.71 8.08 -17.64
CA ILE A 158 -9.72 9.55 -17.57
C ILE A 158 -10.92 10.12 -18.33
N LYS A 159 -11.29 9.55 -19.50
CA LYS A 159 -12.48 9.96 -20.25
C LYS A 159 -13.77 9.69 -19.50
N GLU A 160 -13.92 8.53 -18.86
CA GLU A 160 -15.11 8.25 -18.03
C GLU A 160 -15.18 9.17 -16.82
N LEU A 161 -14.05 9.45 -16.16
CA LEU A 161 -13.98 10.41 -15.07
C LEU A 161 -14.35 11.83 -15.52
N GLY A 162 -13.87 12.25 -16.70
CA GLY A 162 -14.21 13.53 -17.32
C GLY A 162 -15.70 13.73 -17.49
N LYS A 163 -16.46 12.68 -17.87
CA LYS A 163 -17.93 12.76 -17.98
C LYS A 163 -18.61 13.08 -16.64
N GLN A 164 -18.03 12.61 -15.53
CA GLN A 164 -18.60 12.82 -14.19
C GLN A 164 -18.19 14.17 -13.58
N LEU A 165 -16.94 14.58 -13.78
CA LEU A 165 -16.33 15.66 -12.99
C LEU A 165 -15.95 16.90 -13.79
N SER A 166 -15.71 16.82 -15.10
CA SER A 166 -15.43 18.03 -15.89
C SER A 166 -16.58 19.05 -15.87
N PRO A 167 -17.88 18.67 -15.79
CA PRO A 167 -18.95 19.66 -15.62
C PRO A 167 -18.91 20.38 -14.26
N LEU A 168 -18.18 19.84 -13.27
CA LEU A 168 -18.04 20.40 -11.93
C LEU A 168 -16.78 21.26 -11.77
N THR A 169 -16.06 21.55 -12.86
CA THR A 169 -15.02 22.58 -12.83
C THR A 169 -15.63 23.95 -12.61
N ILE A 170 -14.89 24.84 -11.95
CA ILE A 170 -15.35 26.20 -11.66
C ILE A 170 -15.69 26.99 -12.92
N ASN A 171 -14.94 26.76 -14.01
CA ASN A 171 -15.21 27.37 -15.31
C ASN A 171 -16.56 26.92 -15.91
N ASN A 172 -17.08 25.75 -15.48
CA ASN A 172 -18.38 25.20 -15.87
C ASN A 172 -19.47 25.41 -14.80
N GLY A 173 -19.19 26.19 -13.74
CA GLY A 173 -20.16 26.52 -12.67
C GLY A 173 -20.08 25.62 -11.43
N GLY A 174 -19.13 24.69 -11.38
CA GLY A 174 -18.84 23.90 -10.18
C GLY A 174 -17.81 24.57 -9.26
N ASN A 175 -17.05 23.75 -8.51
CA ASN A 175 -16.07 24.19 -7.53
C ASN A 175 -14.70 23.51 -7.66
N ILE A 176 -14.47 22.66 -8.67
CA ILE A 176 -13.13 22.11 -8.94
C ILE A 176 -12.27 23.22 -9.55
N ILE A 177 -11.19 23.59 -8.89
CA ILE A 177 -10.33 24.73 -9.26
C ILE A 177 -8.98 24.32 -9.86
N MET A 178 -8.49 23.12 -9.57
CA MET A 178 -7.24 22.58 -10.10
C MET A 178 -7.32 21.06 -10.22
N VAL A 179 -6.55 20.51 -11.17
CA VAL A 179 -6.47 19.06 -11.39
C VAL A 179 -5.01 18.62 -11.47
N GLN A 180 -4.64 17.59 -10.71
CA GLN A 180 -3.29 17.04 -10.72
C GLN A 180 -3.05 16.16 -11.95
N VAL A 181 -1.85 16.23 -12.51
CA VAL A 181 -1.33 15.30 -13.52
C VAL A 181 -0.44 14.27 -12.83
N GLU A 182 -0.83 13.00 -12.90
CA GLU A 182 -0.08 11.90 -12.27
C GLU A 182 0.08 12.12 -10.74
N ASN A 183 1.05 11.49 -10.09
CA ASN A 183 1.36 11.64 -8.67
C ASN A 183 2.81 11.27 -8.34
N GLU A 184 3.63 12.23 -7.91
CA GLU A 184 5.02 12.03 -7.47
C GLU A 184 5.86 11.22 -8.46
N TYR A 185 5.73 11.51 -9.75
CA TYR A 185 6.39 10.72 -10.77
C TYR A 185 7.92 10.74 -10.65
N GLY A 186 8.49 11.84 -10.16
CA GLY A 186 9.93 11.96 -9.92
C GLY A 186 10.47 11.02 -8.85
N SER A 187 9.60 10.44 -8.00
CA SER A 187 9.97 9.36 -7.07
C SER A 187 10.11 7.99 -7.76
N TYR A 188 9.60 7.87 -8.99
CA TYR A 188 9.53 6.62 -9.74
C TYR A 188 10.43 6.64 -10.98
N ALA A 189 10.29 7.66 -11.83
CA ALA A 189 11.01 7.80 -13.11
C ALA A 189 11.08 9.27 -13.57
N ALA A 190 11.52 9.50 -14.82
CA ALA A 190 11.69 10.84 -15.41
C ALA A 190 11.18 10.95 -16.87
N ASP A 191 10.26 10.07 -17.28
CA ASP A 191 9.63 10.07 -18.61
C ASP A 191 8.62 11.22 -18.79
N LYS A 192 9.04 12.28 -19.51
CA LYS A 192 8.20 13.43 -19.82
C LYS A 192 7.16 13.15 -20.90
N GLU A 193 7.37 12.17 -21.78
CA GLU A 193 6.40 11.81 -22.83
C GLU A 193 5.17 11.19 -22.18
N TYR A 194 5.37 10.29 -21.22
CA TYR A 194 4.29 9.72 -20.41
C TYR A 194 3.48 10.79 -19.67
N LEU A 195 4.16 11.68 -18.93
CA LEU A 195 3.49 12.75 -18.19
C LEU A 195 2.71 13.69 -19.11
N THR A 196 3.27 14.01 -20.28
CA THR A 196 2.60 14.80 -21.32
C THR A 196 1.33 14.11 -21.80
N ALA A 197 1.38 12.80 -22.06
CA ALA A 197 0.19 12.04 -22.47
C ALA A 197 -0.91 12.08 -21.40
N ILE A 198 -0.59 11.93 -20.12
CA ILE A 198 -1.59 12.03 -19.03
C ILE A 198 -2.18 13.44 -18.94
N ARG A 199 -1.33 14.49 -19.05
CA ARG A 199 -1.79 15.89 -19.09
C ARG A 199 -2.80 16.11 -20.21
N ASP A 200 -2.47 15.67 -21.41
CA ASP A 200 -3.29 15.88 -22.61
C ASP A 200 -4.61 15.12 -22.49
N MET A 201 -4.60 13.88 -21.97
CA MET A 201 -5.82 13.12 -21.69
C MET A 201 -6.77 13.85 -20.71
N LEU A 202 -6.23 14.50 -19.68
CA LEU A 202 -7.04 15.28 -18.74
C LEU A 202 -7.68 16.49 -19.43
N GLN A 203 -6.93 17.20 -20.28
CA GLN A 203 -7.47 18.33 -21.05
C GLN A 203 -8.56 17.86 -22.02
N GLU A 204 -8.31 16.78 -22.76
CA GLU A 204 -9.27 16.18 -23.70
C GLU A 204 -10.53 15.65 -23.02
N ALA A 205 -10.41 15.19 -21.78
CA ALA A 205 -11.54 14.76 -20.95
C ALA A 205 -12.40 15.93 -20.42
N GLY A 206 -12.02 17.18 -20.73
CA GLY A 206 -12.81 18.38 -20.46
C GLY A 206 -12.40 19.16 -19.20
N PHE A 207 -11.31 18.76 -18.52
CA PHE A 207 -10.81 19.49 -17.36
C PHE A 207 -10.17 20.82 -17.80
N ASN A 208 -10.97 21.88 -17.78
CA ASN A 208 -10.64 23.20 -18.28
C ASN A 208 -10.16 24.16 -17.17
N VAL A 209 -9.36 23.68 -16.22
CA VAL A 209 -8.80 24.44 -15.10
C VAL A 209 -7.28 24.24 -15.02
N PRO A 210 -6.52 25.08 -14.28
CA PRO A 210 -5.08 24.89 -14.16
C PRO A 210 -4.70 23.47 -13.71
N LEU A 211 -3.69 22.94 -14.38
CA LEU A 211 -3.10 21.64 -14.05
C LEU A 211 -1.87 21.85 -13.17
N PHE A 212 -1.53 20.83 -12.37
CA PHE A 212 -0.33 20.84 -11.54
C PHE A 212 0.28 19.44 -11.40
N THR A 213 1.57 19.37 -11.07
CA THR A 213 2.26 18.14 -10.63
C THR A 213 2.74 18.32 -9.20
N CYS A 214 3.00 17.24 -8.48
CA CYS A 214 3.57 17.27 -7.13
C CYS A 214 4.72 16.28 -7.02
N ASP A 215 5.82 16.70 -6.37
CA ASP A 215 6.99 15.85 -6.14
C ASP A 215 7.73 16.28 -4.87
N GLY A 216 8.55 15.39 -4.30
CA GLY A 216 9.52 15.78 -3.28
C GLY A 216 10.56 16.76 -3.82
N GLY A 217 11.19 17.54 -2.95
CA GLY A 217 12.06 18.66 -3.36
C GLY A 217 13.18 18.29 -4.34
N GLY A 218 13.83 17.13 -4.15
CA GLY A 218 14.87 16.63 -5.05
C GLY A 218 14.35 15.91 -6.32
N GLN A 219 13.03 15.75 -6.44
CA GLN A 219 12.37 14.93 -7.47
C GLN A 219 11.64 15.77 -8.53
N VAL A 220 11.41 17.06 -8.26
CA VAL A 220 10.69 17.99 -9.16
C VAL A 220 11.30 18.01 -10.56
N GLU A 221 12.63 17.92 -10.70
CA GLU A 221 13.27 17.87 -12.01
C GLU A 221 12.72 16.74 -12.89
N ALA A 222 12.51 15.58 -12.30
CA ALA A 222 12.02 14.39 -12.98
C ALA A 222 10.49 14.40 -13.15
N GLY A 223 9.73 14.97 -12.21
CA GLY A 223 8.26 14.93 -12.21
C GLY A 223 7.52 16.14 -12.81
N HIS A 224 8.15 17.31 -12.96
CA HIS A 224 7.48 18.49 -13.55
C HIS A 224 7.25 18.34 -15.07
N ILE A 225 6.27 19.06 -15.62
CA ILE A 225 6.07 19.18 -17.07
C ILE A 225 5.58 20.58 -17.43
N ASP A 226 5.81 20.98 -18.69
CA ASP A 226 5.23 22.20 -19.23
C ASP A 226 3.70 22.14 -19.22
N GLY A 227 3.05 23.27 -18.93
CA GLY A 227 1.59 23.38 -18.87
C GLY A 227 0.97 22.90 -17.55
N ALA A 228 1.77 22.50 -16.57
CA ALA A 228 1.33 22.21 -15.21
C ALA A 228 2.19 22.95 -14.17
N LEU A 229 1.57 23.51 -13.12
CA LEU A 229 2.30 24.13 -12.01
C LEU A 229 3.08 23.06 -11.23
N PRO A 230 4.42 23.19 -11.05
CA PRO A 230 5.15 22.30 -10.14
C PRO A 230 4.86 22.67 -8.68
N THR A 231 4.45 21.68 -7.89
CA THR A 231 4.15 21.81 -6.46
C THR A 231 4.99 20.81 -5.66
N LEU A 232 5.04 20.98 -4.34
CA LEU A 232 5.96 20.24 -3.47
C LEU A 232 5.26 19.35 -2.44
N ASN A 233 5.88 18.22 -2.14
CA ASN A 233 5.48 17.32 -1.07
C ASN A 233 6.58 17.23 -0.01
N GLY A 234 6.21 17.39 1.27
CA GLY A 234 7.14 17.22 2.41
C GLY A 234 8.31 18.20 2.48
N VAL A 235 8.24 19.35 1.79
CA VAL A 235 9.27 20.41 1.81
C VAL A 235 8.84 21.56 2.71
N PHE A 236 9.78 22.15 3.44
CA PHE A 236 9.53 23.20 4.43
C PHE A 236 10.51 24.38 4.27
N GLY A 237 10.11 25.54 4.78
CA GLY A 237 10.99 26.71 4.86
C GLY A 237 11.32 27.30 3.48
N GLU A 238 12.40 28.07 3.43
CA GLU A 238 12.79 28.82 2.22
C GLU A 238 13.12 27.93 1.01
N ASP A 239 13.37 26.65 1.21
CA ASP A 239 13.66 25.71 0.12
C ASP A 239 12.45 25.55 -0.81
N ILE A 240 11.23 25.81 -0.32
CA ILE A 240 10.00 25.86 -1.12
C ILE A 240 10.18 26.84 -2.28
N PHE A 241 10.63 28.07 -1.99
CA PHE A 241 10.80 29.12 -3.00
C PHE A 241 11.90 28.77 -3.98
N LYS A 242 13.06 28.35 -3.46
CA LYS A 242 14.24 28.01 -4.28
C LYS A 242 13.95 26.92 -5.30
N ILE A 243 13.21 25.89 -4.88
CA ILE A 243 12.92 24.73 -5.73
C ILE A 243 11.87 25.10 -6.78
N VAL A 244 10.77 25.74 -6.38
CA VAL A 244 9.71 26.13 -7.31
C VAL A 244 10.24 27.15 -8.33
N ASP A 245 11.00 28.16 -7.90
CA ASP A 245 11.51 29.21 -8.79
C ASP A 245 12.47 28.69 -9.87
N LYS A 246 13.07 27.51 -9.69
CA LYS A 246 13.89 26.85 -10.73
C LYS A 246 13.06 26.48 -11.96
N TYR A 247 11.77 26.17 -11.78
CA TYR A 247 10.87 25.66 -12.83
C TYR A 247 9.68 26.59 -13.11
N HIS A 248 9.30 27.43 -12.13
CA HIS A 248 8.19 28.37 -12.23
C HIS A 248 8.51 29.65 -11.43
N PRO A 249 9.35 30.56 -11.97
CA PRO A 249 9.82 31.74 -11.26
C PRO A 249 8.69 32.65 -10.76
N GLY A 250 8.70 32.98 -9.46
CA GLY A 250 7.77 33.92 -8.84
C GLY A 250 6.50 33.28 -8.31
N GLY A 251 6.40 31.95 -8.29
CA GLY A 251 5.25 31.21 -7.75
C GLY A 251 3.99 31.28 -8.63
N PRO A 252 2.81 30.93 -8.10
CA PRO A 252 2.49 30.73 -6.69
C PRO A 252 3.20 29.52 -6.08
N TYR A 253 3.44 29.59 -4.78
CA TYR A 253 4.06 28.52 -4.02
C TYR A 253 2.99 27.67 -3.34
N PHE A 254 3.02 26.37 -3.60
CA PHE A 254 2.04 25.42 -3.05
C PHE A 254 2.71 24.14 -2.61
N VAL A 255 2.53 23.81 -1.33
CA VAL A 255 2.86 22.48 -0.78
C VAL A 255 1.61 21.61 -0.92
N ALA A 256 1.57 20.75 -1.94
CA ALA A 256 0.42 19.92 -2.28
C ALA A 256 0.23 18.74 -1.31
N GLU A 257 1.30 18.33 -0.61
CA GLU A 257 1.20 17.43 0.54
C GLU A 257 2.13 17.91 1.66
N PHE A 258 1.53 18.55 2.65
CA PHE A 258 2.13 18.76 3.95
C PHE A 258 1.74 17.58 4.84
N TYR A 259 2.72 16.80 5.30
CA TYR A 259 2.49 15.67 6.20
C TYR A 259 2.59 16.10 7.68
N PRO A 260 1.48 16.36 8.39
CA PRO A 260 1.53 16.73 9.80
C PRO A 260 1.64 15.51 10.72
N ALA A 261 1.54 14.31 10.16
CA ALA A 261 1.58 13.01 10.84
C ALA A 261 1.86 11.90 9.82
N TRP A 262 1.53 10.62 10.10
CA TRP A 262 1.88 9.49 9.23
C TRP A 262 0.96 8.28 9.42
N PHE A 263 1.00 7.33 8.48
CA PHE A 263 0.24 6.08 8.53
C PHE A 263 0.92 4.97 9.35
N ASP A 264 0.15 3.94 9.71
CA ASP A 264 0.62 2.77 10.46
C ASP A 264 1.03 1.59 9.58
N GLU A 265 1.74 0.62 10.16
CA GLU A 265 2.10 -0.65 9.53
C GLU A 265 1.76 -1.82 10.48
N TRP A 266 1.20 -2.93 9.98
CA TRP A 266 0.93 -4.10 10.83
C TRP A 266 2.21 -4.67 11.48
N GLY A 267 2.17 -4.84 12.80
CA GLY A 267 3.25 -5.31 13.66
C GLY A 267 4.20 -4.21 14.15
N LYS A 268 3.89 -2.93 13.89
CA LYS A 268 4.68 -1.78 14.35
C LYS A 268 3.88 -0.86 15.26
N ARG A 269 4.59 0.02 15.98
CA ARG A 269 3.93 0.99 16.85
C ARG A 269 3.11 1.98 16.03
N HIS A 270 2.02 2.44 16.61
CA HIS A 270 1.23 3.54 16.06
C HIS A 270 2.09 4.78 15.83
N SER A 271 1.96 5.37 14.66
CA SER A 271 2.61 6.61 14.31
C SER A 271 1.83 7.78 14.88
N SER A 272 2.51 8.61 15.67
CA SER A 272 1.94 9.82 16.25
C SER A 272 2.95 10.95 16.22
N VAL A 273 2.46 12.16 15.96
CA VAL A 273 3.25 13.38 15.86
C VAL A 273 2.56 14.46 16.70
N ALA A 274 3.28 14.95 17.71
CA ALA A 274 2.83 16.04 18.55
C ALA A 274 2.55 17.30 17.71
N TYR A 275 1.46 18.02 18.03
CA TYR A 275 0.88 19.02 17.15
C TYR A 275 1.70 20.32 17.03
N GLU A 276 2.61 20.58 17.97
CA GLU A 276 3.33 21.86 18.08
C GLU A 276 4.15 22.14 16.83
N ARG A 277 4.99 21.18 16.42
CA ARG A 277 5.86 21.35 15.25
C ARG A 277 5.08 21.47 13.94
N PRO A 278 4.09 20.61 13.64
CA PRO A 278 3.23 20.82 12.48
C PRO A 278 2.49 22.17 12.49
N ALA A 279 2.07 22.66 13.66
CA ALA A 279 1.40 23.97 13.76
C ALA A 279 2.38 25.13 13.48
N GLU A 280 3.63 25.05 13.95
CA GLU A 280 4.69 26.01 13.61
C GLU A 280 5.01 26.00 12.11
N GLN A 281 5.07 24.82 11.49
CA GLN A 281 5.29 24.69 10.04
C GLN A 281 4.14 25.31 9.24
N LEU A 282 2.90 25.07 9.67
CA LEU A 282 1.71 25.68 9.07
C LEU A 282 1.73 27.21 9.21
N ASP A 283 2.03 27.74 10.40
CA ASP A 283 2.11 29.17 10.67
C ASP A 283 3.18 29.84 9.79
N TRP A 284 4.33 29.20 9.64
CA TRP A 284 5.39 29.67 8.74
C TRP A 284 4.92 29.70 7.28
N MET A 285 4.29 28.63 6.78
CA MET A 285 3.80 28.58 5.40
C MET A 285 2.76 29.66 5.14
N LEU A 286 1.78 29.82 6.03
CA LEU A 286 0.72 30.81 5.85
C LEU A 286 1.24 32.24 5.90
N SER A 287 2.16 32.57 6.84
CA SER A 287 2.76 33.90 6.96
C SER A 287 3.63 34.32 5.77
N HIS A 288 4.15 33.37 4.99
CA HIS A 288 4.98 33.65 3.82
C HIS A 288 4.22 33.48 2.49
N GLY A 289 2.88 33.44 2.53
CA GLY A 289 2.04 33.35 1.33
C GLY A 289 2.09 32.00 0.63
N VAL A 290 2.63 30.96 1.27
CA VAL A 290 2.64 29.59 0.74
C VAL A 290 1.27 28.98 0.94
N SER A 291 0.67 28.49 -0.15
CA SER A 291 -0.54 27.66 -0.08
C SER A 291 -0.18 26.26 0.41
N VAL A 292 -1.11 25.57 1.06
CA VAL A 292 -0.82 24.28 1.70
C VAL A 292 -2.02 23.35 1.61
N SER A 293 -1.77 22.05 1.37
CA SER A 293 -2.74 20.98 1.53
C SER A 293 -2.25 19.99 2.59
N MET A 294 -3.02 19.85 3.66
CA MET A 294 -2.68 18.97 4.78
C MET A 294 -3.01 17.52 4.42
N TYR A 295 -1.98 16.67 4.31
CA TYR A 295 -2.09 15.26 4.00
C TYR A 295 -1.76 14.43 5.26
N MET A 296 -2.73 13.87 5.99
CA MET A 296 -4.18 13.98 5.83
C MET A 296 -4.76 15.09 6.71
N PHE A 297 -5.83 15.76 6.24
CA PHE A 297 -6.72 16.50 7.14
C PHE A 297 -7.65 15.53 7.87
N HIS A 298 -8.21 14.58 7.12
CA HIS A 298 -9.00 13.48 7.63
C HIS A 298 -8.69 12.22 6.80
N GLY A 299 -8.08 11.22 7.43
CA GLY A 299 -7.70 10.00 6.73
C GLY A 299 -8.83 8.97 6.61
N GLY A 300 -9.59 8.72 7.70
CA GLY A 300 -10.72 7.79 7.71
C GLY A 300 -10.29 6.32 7.82
N THR A 301 -10.95 5.43 7.07
CA THR A 301 -10.74 3.98 7.16
C THR A 301 -10.59 3.33 5.78
N ASN A 302 -9.62 2.44 5.64
CA ASN A 302 -9.47 1.53 4.49
C ASN A 302 -10.50 0.38 4.56
N PHE A 303 -11.80 0.69 4.45
CA PHE A 303 -12.87 -0.31 4.49
C PHE A 303 -12.71 -1.41 3.43
N TRP A 304 -13.40 -2.53 3.65
CA TRP A 304 -13.24 -3.74 2.86
C TRP A 304 -11.77 -4.20 2.85
N TYR A 305 -11.15 -4.27 1.68
CA TYR A 305 -9.80 -4.81 1.47
C TYR A 305 -8.92 -3.83 0.69
N MET A 306 -9.12 -2.53 0.92
CA MET A 306 -8.55 -1.45 0.11
C MET A 306 -7.18 -0.95 0.58
N ASN A 307 -6.68 -1.47 1.69
CA ASN A 307 -5.36 -1.11 2.20
C ASN A 307 -4.26 -1.51 1.19
N GLY A 308 -3.22 -0.69 1.09
CA GLY A 308 -2.02 -1.04 0.33
C GLY A 308 -0.96 -1.75 1.16
N ALA A 309 0.25 -1.79 0.59
CA ALA A 309 1.49 -2.13 1.28
C ALA A 309 2.68 -1.31 0.77
N ASN A 310 3.70 -1.12 1.61
CA ASN A 310 5.00 -0.57 1.19
C ASN A 310 6.07 -1.66 1.26
N THR A 311 7.22 -1.44 0.60
CA THR A 311 8.34 -2.40 0.59
C THR A 311 9.65 -1.85 1.14
N SER A 312 9.68 -0.56 1.51
CA SER A 312 10.87 0.08 2.08
C SER A 312 11.28 -0.62 3.36
N GLY A 313 12.37 -1.39 3.30
CA GLY A 313 12.77 -2.28 4.39
C GLY A 313 11.68 -3.31 4.70
N GLY A 314 11.28 -4.09 3.70
CA GLY A 314 10.38 -5.24 3.80
C GLY A 314 8.96 -4.98 3.38
N PHE A 315 8.24 -6.05 3.05
CA PHE A 315 6.81 -5.98 2.79
C PHE A 315 6.07 -5.56 4.07
N ARG A 316 5.36 -4.42 4.00
CA ARG A 316 4.73 -3.73 5.13
C ARG A 316 3.30 -3.37 4.76
N PRO A 317 2.33 -4.25 5.02
CA PRO A 317 0.93 -3.96 4.75
C PRO A 317 0.41 -2.91 5.75
N GLN A 318 -0.31 -1.91 5.24
CA GLN A 318 -0.99 -0.93 6.09
C GLN A 318 -2.22 -1.53 6.77
N PRO A 319 -2.59 -1.05 7.97
CA PRO A 319 -3.81 -1.48 8.65
C PRO A 319 -5.08 -0.91 8.05
N THR A 320 -6.21 -1.38 8.59
CA THR A 320 -7.54 -0.96 8.15
C THR A 320 -7.81 0.48 8.56
N SER A 321 -7.38 0.89 9.76
CA SER A 321 -7.44 2.30 10.16
C SER A 321 -6.51 3.13 9.27
N TYR A 322 -7.03 4.27 8.81
CA TYR A 322 -6.23 5.33 8.19
C TYR A 322 -6.39 6.61 9.01
N ASP A 323 -6.45 6.49 10.35
CA ASP A 323 -6.52 7.62 11.29
C ASP A 323 -5.44 8.67 11.01
N TYR A 324 -4.23 8.19 10.69
CA TYR A 324 -3.06 8.96 10.30
C TYR A 324 -2.52 9.89 11.41
N ASP A 325 -3.11 9.89 12.61
CA ASP A 325 -2.98 10.99 13.57
C ASP A 325 -3.25 12.35 12.89
N ALA A 326 -4.25 12.38 12.01
CA ALA A 326 -4.67 13.57 11.30
C ALA A 326 -5.31 14.60 12.27
N PRO A 327 -5.45 15.89 11.88
CA PRO A 327 -6.26 16.84 12.63
C PRO A 327 -7.65 16.28 12.98
N LEU A 328 -8.31 15.64 12.01
CA LEU A 328 -9.59 14.96 12.21
C LEU A 328 -9.39 13.44 12.20
N GLY A 329 -9.56 12.80 13.36
CA GLY A 329 -9.32 11.37 13.56
C GLY A 329 -10.24 10.45 12.75
N GLU A 330 -10.01 9.13 12.84
CA GLU A 330 -10.67 8.11 11.99
C GLU A 330 -12.21 8.22 11.93
N TRP A 331 -12.89 8.50 13.05
CA TRP A 331 -14.34 8.60 13.10
C TRP A 331 -14.88 10.04 13.01
N GLY A 332 -14.02 11.01 12.71
CA GLY A 332 -14.44 12.40 12.47
C GLY A 332 -14.46 13.31 13.70
N ASN A 333 -13.86 12.90 14.81
CA ASN A 333 -13.69 13.77 15.98
C ASN A 333 -12.39 14.57 15.90
N CYS A 334 -12.38 15.75 16.52
CA CYS A 334 -11.26 16.67 16.50
C CYS A 334 -10.16 16.23 17.48
N TYR A 335 -8.93 16.08 16.99
CA TYR A 335 -7.76 15.92 17.85
C TYR A 335 -7.17 17.28 18.25
N PRO A 336 -6.27 17.34 19.25
CA PRO A 336 -5.61 18.60 19.63
C PRO A 336 -4.99 19.35 18.44
N LYS A 337 -4.49 18.59 17.45
CA LYS A 337 -3.94 19.11 16.19
C LYS A 337 -4.95 19.93 15.37
N TYR A 338 -6.24 19.55 15.37
CA TYR A 338 -7.31 20.34 14.74
C TYR A 338 -7.42 21.75 15.33
N HIS A 339 -7.44 21.83 16.67
CA HIS A 339 -7.60 23.10 17.37
C HIS A 339 -6.37 24.00 17.18
N ALA A 340 -5.16 23.43 17.27
CA ALA A 340 -3.93 24.16 17.00
C ALA A 340 -3.89 24.72 15.57
N PHE A 341 -4.29 23.93 14.57
CA PHE A 341 -4.31 24.38 13.17
C PHE A 341 -5.38 25.45 12.94
N ARG A 342 -6.57 25.30 13.55
CA ARG A 342 -7.63 26.32 13.50
C ARG A 342 -7.15 27.66 14.07
N GLU A 343 -6.44 27.65 15.20
CA GLU A 343 -5.87 28.86 15.80
C GLU A 343 -4.85 29.53 14.89
N VAL A 344 -3.98 28.75 14.24
CA VAL A 344 -3.02 29.24 13.25
C VAL A 344 -3.75 29.87 12.06
N ILE A 345 -4.71 29.16 11.44
CA ILE A 345 -5.45 29.63 10.27
C ILE A 345 -6.19 30.95 10.57
N GLN A 346 -6.82 31.05 11.75
CA GLN A 346 -7.57 32.23 12.16
C GLN A 346 -6.73 33.52 12.13
N LYS A 347 -5.40 33.46 12.31
CA LYS A 347 -4.49 34.61 12.24
C LYS A 347 -4.36 35.19 10.82
N TYR A 348 -4.58 34.38 9.79
CA TYR A 348 -4.32 34.72 8.39
C TYR A 348 -5.60 34.98 7.58
N LEU A 349 -6.77 34.96 8.25
CA LEU A 349 -8.03 35.34 7.63
C LEU A 349 -8.18 36.88 7.57
N PRO A 350 -9.02 37.42 6.66
CA PRO A 350 -9.29 38.84 6.60
C PRO A 350 -9.79 39.38 7.96
N GLU A 351 -9.39 40.61 8.30
CA GLU A 351 -9.75 41.25 9.56
C GLU A 351 -11.27 41.21 9.81
N GLY A 352 -11.66 40.81 11.02
CA GLY A 352 -13.07 40.65 11.41
C GLY A 352 -13.73 39.34 10.95
N THR A 353 -13.04 38.49 10.19
CA THR A 353 -13.54 37.15 9.84
C THR A 353 -13.47 36.23 11.05
N VAL A 354 -14.60 35.66 11.44
CA VAL A 354 -14.68 34.64 12.48
C VAL A 354 -14.97 33.31 11.82
N LEU A 355 -14.15 32.29 12.11
CA LEU A 355 -14.39 30.96 11.59
C LEU A 355 -15.68 30.35 12.16
N PRO A 356 -16.41 29.52 11.39
CA PRO A 356 -17.58 28.81 11.88
C PRO A 356 -17.30 28.04 13.17
N GLU A 357 -18.33 27.85 14.00
CA GLU A 357 -18.22 27.04 15.22
C GLU A 357 -17.79 25.61 14.90
N VAL A 358 -16.99 25.02 15.77
CA VAL A 358 -16.56 23.62 15.64
C VAL A 358 -17.74 22.73 16.05
N PRO A 359 -18.18 21.78 15.21
CA PRO A 359 -19.25 20.85 15.58
C PRO A 359 -18.87 20.01 16.80
N ALA A 360 -19.84 19.70 17.65
CA ALA A 360 -19.65 18.78 18.77
C ALA A 360 -19.15 17.41 18.27
N ASP A 361 -18.41 16.69 19.11
CA ASP A 361 -17.94 15.34 18.80
C ASP A 361 -19.09 14.42 18.41
N ASN A 362 -18.83 13.53 17.44
CA ASN A 362 -19.78 12.49 17.06
C ASN A 362 -20.06 11.60 18.28
N PRO A 363 -21.33 11.27 18.55
CA PRO A 363 -21.67 10.42 19.68
C PRO A 363 -21.10 9.02 19.48
N THR A 364 -20.58 8.43 20.54
CA THR A 364 -20.14 7.03 20.54
C THR A 364 -21.06 6.16 21.38
N THR A 365 -21.04 4.86 21.11
CA THR A 365 -21.84 3.83 21.79
C THR A 365 -20.99 2.60 22.10
N THR A 366 -21.56 1.66 22.84
CA THR A 366 -20.91 0.39 23.21
C THR A 366 -21.90 -0.76 23.08
N PHE A 367 -21.39 -1.99 23.02
CA PHE A 367 -22.19 -3.18 23.24
C PHE A 367 -21.45 -4.16 24.15
N ALA A 368 -22.21 -4.89 24.95
CA ALA A 368 -21.67 -5.84 25.92
C ALA A 368 -20.86 -6.96 25.24
N THR A 369 -20.03 -7.66 26.01
CA THR A 369 -19.33 -8.82 25.49
C THR A 369 -20.33 -9.88 25.00
N VAL A 370 -20.19 -10.29 23.74
CA VAL A 370 -20.98 -11.36 23.13
C VAL A 370 -20.06 -12.48 22.68
N GLU A 371 -20.55 -13.72 22.78
CA GLU A 371 -19.88 -14.92 22.32
C GLU A 371 -20.52 -15.38 21.00
N LEU A 372 -19.70 -15.58 19.97
CA LEU A 372 -20.15 -16.03 18.64
C LEU A 372 -20.24 -17.55 18.64
N LYS A 373 -21.46 -18.06 18.80
CA LYS A 373 -21.73 -19.50 19.05
C LYS A 373 -22.00 -20.32 17.80
N GLU A 374 -22.26 -19.65 16.68
CA GLU A 374 -22.56 -20.30 15.42
C GLU A 374 -21.39 -20.16 14.45
N SER A 375 -21.12 -21.21 13.68
CA SER A 375 -20.05 -21.21 12.68
C SER A 375 -20.50 -21.74 11.34
N ALA A 376 -19.88 -21.25 10.28
CA ALA A 376 -19.98 -21.81 8.93
C ALA A 376 -18.57 -22.16 8.42
N PRO A 377 -18.39 -23.32 7.76
CA PRO A 377 -17.09 -23.71 7.23
C PRO A 377 -16.70 -22.81 6.06
N LEU A 378 -15.41 -22.58 5.83
CA LEU A 378 -14.93 -21.78 4.70
C LEU A 378 -15.50 -22.26 3.35
N THR A 379 -15.70 -23.57 3.21
CA THR A 379 -16.28 -24.22 2.01
C THR A 379 -17.67 -23.73 1.64
N THR A 380 -18.40 -23.06 2.55
CA THR A 380 -19.70 -22.43 2.23
C THR A 380 -19.57 -21.30 1.21
N THR A 381 -18.36 -20.77 1.00
CA THR A 381 -18.05 -19.68 0.06
C THR A 381 -17.34 -20.18 -1.21
N PHE A 382 -17.27 -21.51 -1.40
CA PHE A 382 -16.61 -22.12 -2.55
C PHE A 382 -17.56 -22.12 -3.75
N HIS A 383 -17.75 -20.95 -4.36
CA HIS A 383 -18.67 -20.75 -5.48
C HIS A 383 -18.09 -21.28 -6.80
N GLN A 384 -16.79 -21.10 -7.02
CA GLN A 384 -16.10 -21.53 -8.23
C GLN A 384 -14.74 -22.13 -7.88
N THR A 385 -14.44 -23.30 -8.44
CA THR A 385 -13.17 -23.98 -8.26
C THR A 385 -12.58 -24.36 -9.60
N THR A 386 -11.35 -23.92 -9.85
CA THR A 386 -10.60 -24.17 -11.08
C THR A 386 -9.62 -25.32 -10.84
N GLN A 387 -9.64 -26.33 -11.71
CA GLN A 387 -8.62 -27.38 -11.74
C GLN A 387 -7.46 -26.95 -12.65
N SER A 388 -6.23 -27.14 -12.22
CA SER A 388 -5.02 -26.74 -12.96
C SER A 388 -3.84 -27.64 -12.59
N GLU A 389 -2.98 -27.98 -13.54
CA GLU A 389 -1.73 -28.68 -13.21
C GLU A 389 -0.76 -27.81 -12.41
N GLU A 390 -0.84 -26.49 -12.59
CA GLU A 390 0.03 -25.49 -11.99
C GLU A 390 -0.77 -24.60 -11.03
N VAL A 391 -0.09 -24.00 -10.05
CA VAL A 391 -0.71 -22.93 -9.27
C VAL A 391 -1.04 -21.73 -10.17
N LEU A 392 -2.13 -21.04 -9.84
CA LEU A 392 -2.58 -19.84 -10.51
C LEU A 392 -2.62 -18.69 -9.50
N SER A 393 -2.16 -17.51 -9.90
CA SER A 393 -2.31 -16.31 -9.06
C SER A 393 -3.78 -15.91 -8.94
N MET A 394 -4.10 -15.03 -8.00
CA MET A 394 -5.44 -14.46 -7.85
C MET A 394 -5.90 -13.78 -9.13
N GLU A 395 -5.00 -13.10 -9.85
CA GLU A 395 -5.34 -12.39 -11.07
C GLU A 395 -5.55 -13.33 -12.26
N ASP A 396 -4.85 -14.48 -12.31
CA ASP A 396 -5.10 -15.53 -13.32
C ASP A 396 -6.55 -16.06 -13.24
N VAL A 397 -7.12 -16.12 -12.03
CA VAL A 397 -8.52 -16.55 -11.80
C VAL A 397 -9.51 -15.38 -11.71
N GLY A 398 -9.09 -14.15 -12.08
CA GLY A 398 -9.97 -12.98 -12.17
C GLY A 398 -10.37 -12.36 -10.83
N MET A 399 -9.61 -12.62 -9.76
CA MET A 399 -9.89 -12.13 -8.42
C MET A 399 -9.10 -10.85 -8.10
N ASP A 400 -9.76 -9.88 -7.47
CA ASP A 400 -9.16 -8.61 -7.07
C ASP A 400 -8.63 -8.61 -5.62
N PHE A 401 -9.49 -8.87 -4.64
CA PHE A 401 -9.18 -8.80 -3.21
C PHE A 401 -9.74 -9.99 -2.45
N GLY A 402 -9.12 -10.31 -1.30
CA GLY A 402 -9.61 -11.32 -0.37
C GLY A 402 -8.61 -12.46 -0.21
N TYR A 403 -9.10 -13.69 -0.32
CA TYR A 403 -8.36 -14.91 -0.04
C TYR A 403 -8.42 -15.89 -1.21
N ILE A 404 -7.47 -16.79 -1.33
CA ILE A 404 -7.49 -17.85 -2.34
C ILE A 404 -7.07 -19.15 -1.68
N HIS A 405 -7.85 -20.20 -1.93
CA HIS A 405 -7.58 -21.54 -1.41
C HIS A 405 -6.97 -22.39 -2.53
N TYR A 406 -5.86 -23.05 -2.21
CA TYR A 406 -5.18 -24.01 -3.06
C TYR A 406 -5.22 -25.37 -2.39
N GLN A 407 -5.61 -26.41 -3.13
CA GLN A 407 -5.61 -27.78 -2.64
C GLN A 407 -4.92 -28.71 -3.63
N THR A 408 -4.06 -29.60 -3.12
CA THR A 408 -3.47 -30.70 -3.88
C THR A 408 -3.24 -31.91 -2.95
N THR A 409 -2.59 -32.96 -3.45
CA THR A 409 -2.29 -34.19 -2.72
C THR A 409 -0.78 -34.42 -2.63
N ILE A 410 -0.28 -34.72 -1.43
CA ILE A 410 1.08 -35.22 -1.21
C ILE A 410 1.04 -36.75 -1.28
N ASN A 411 1.82 -37.32 -2.20
CA ASN A 411 1.85 -38.76 -2.45
C ASN A 411 3.08 -39.48 -1.86
N THR A 412 4.08 -38.73 -1.40
CA THR A 412 5.32 -39.28 -0.87
C THR A 412 5.44 -38.97 0.63
N PRO A 413 5.48 -39.98 1.52
CA PRO A 413 5.62 -39.75 2.96
C PRO A 413 7.04 -39.29 3.31
N GLY A 414 7.19 -38.65 4.47
CA GLY A 414 8.48 -38.28 5.04
C GLY A 414 8.47 -36.91 5.70
N LYS A 415 9.61 -36.59 6.32
CA LYS A 415 9.90 -35.26 6.87
C LYS A 415 10.61 -34.44 5.80
N GLN A 416 9.92 -33.47 5.21
CA GLN A 416 10.44 -32.62 4.13
C GLN A 416 10.07 -31.15 4.38
N LYS A 417 10.79 -30.24 3.72
CA LYS A 417 10.35 -28.85 3.61
C LYS A 417 9.21 -28.75 2.59
N LEU A 418 8.12 -28.11 2.97
CA LEU A 418 7.16 -27.54 2.04
C LEU A 418 7.63 -26.12 1.70
N ILE A 419 7.90 -25.84 0.42
CA ILE A 419 8.38 -24.54 -0.05
C ILE A 419 7.33 -23.94 -0.98
N ILE A 420 6.86 -22.74 -0.68
CA ILE A 420 5.91 -21.95 -1.48
C ILE A 420 6.69 -20.80 -2.11
N GLN A 421 7.14 -20.98 -3.35
CA GLN A 421 7.91 -19.95 -4.04
C GLN A 421 7.02 -18.76 -4.42
N ASP A 422 7.49 -17.56 -4.12
CA ASP A 422 6.76 -16.30 -4.27
C ASP A 422 5.36 -16.31 -3.59
N LEU A 423 5.33 -16.62 -2.29
CA LEU A 423 4.12 -16.49 -1.47
C LEU A 423 3.72 -15.01 -1.29
N ARG A 424 2.48 -14.68 -1.66
CA ARG A 424 1.95 -13.30 -1.63
C ARG A 424 0.52 -13.25 -1.06
N ASP A 425 0.32 -13.05 0.25
CA ASP A 425 1.34 -12.64 1.23
C ASP A 425 1.34 -13.42 2.55
N TYR A 426 0.18 -13.86 3.03
CA TYR A 426 0.08 -14.62 4.28
C TYR A 426 -0.59 -15.95 4.01
N ALA A 427 0.03 -17.06 4.40
CA ALA A 427 -0.53 -18.40 4.21
C ALA A 427 -0.85 -19.07 5.54
N VAL A 428 -1.99 -19.76 5.57
CA VAL A 428 -2.28 -20.83 6.55
C VAL A 428 -2.25 -22.16 5.81
N ILE A 429 -1.46 -23.10 6.32
CA ILE A 429 -1.25 -24.42 5.72
C ILE A 429 -2.00 -25.46 6.54
N LEU A 430 -2.83 -26.27 5.88
CA LEU A 430 -3.52 -27.41 6.47
C LEU A 430 -3.10 -28.71 5.80
N VAL A 431 -3.03 -29.78 6.60
CA VAL A 431 -2.85 -31.15 6.12
C VAL A 431 -3.98 -32.00 6.68
N ASP A 432 -4.70 -32.70 5.81
CA ASP A 432 -5.88 -33.51 6.15
C ASP A 432 -6.89 -32.74 7.02
N GLY A 433 -7.14 -31.47 6.67
CA GLY A 433 -8.04 -30.58 7.39
C GLY A 433 -7.54 -30.07 8.74
N ARG A 434 -6.25 -30.19 9.06
CA ARG A 434 -5.65 -29.66 10.29
C ARG A 434 -4.62 -28.58 9.98
N GLN A 435 -4.75 -27.41 10.58
CA GLN A 435 -3.73 -26.37 10.47
C GLN A 435 -2.40 -26.84 11.08
N VAL A 436 -1.32 -26.76 10.30
CA VAL A 436 0.03 -27.20 10.70
C VAL A 436 1.05 -26.07 10.74
N ALA A 437 0.84 -24.99 9.99
CA ALA A 437 1.75 -23.86 9.94
C ALA A 437 1.08 -22.58 9.42
N SER A 438 1.74 -21.45 9.62
CA SER A 438 1.50 -20.18 8.95
C SER A 438 2.81 -19.62 8.39
N LEU A 439 2.74 -18.86 7.31
CA LEU A 439 3.89 -18.19 6.69
C LEU A 439 3.54 -16.72 6.41
N ASP A 440 4.45 -15.82 6.75
CA ASP A 440 4.25 -14.38 6.64
C ASP A 440 5.32 -13.70 5.77
N ARG A 441 4.88 -13.10 4.65
CA ARG A 441 5.75 -12.34 3.74
C ARG A 441 6.44 -11.14 4.39
N ARG A 442 5.91 -10.56 5.47
CA ARG A 442 6.61 -9.47 6.20
C ARG A 442 7.99 -9.90 6.70
N TYR A 443 8.18 -11.19 6.91
CA TYR A 443 9.43 -11.81 7.38
C TYR A 443 10.10 -12.68 6.31
N ASN A 444 9.69 -12.56 5.04
CA ASN A 444 10.16 -13.39 3.92
C ASN A 444 9.99 -14.90 4.16
N GLN A 445 8.97 -15.30 4.91
CA GLN A 445 8.71 -16.72 5.16
C GLN A 445 8.03 -17.36 3.95
N ASN A 446 8.69 -18.35 3.36
CA ASN A 446 8.20 -19.07 2.20
C ASN A 446 8.17 -20.60 2.40
N SER A 447 8.63 -21.11 3.55
CA SER A 447 8.73 -22.55 3.77
C SER A 447 8.55 -22.98 5.21
N THR A 448 8.12 -24.23 5.40
CA THR A 448 8.00 -24.89 6.70
C THR A 448 8.35 -26.37 6.59
N THR A 449 8.80 -27.00 7.68
CA THR A 449 9.06 -28.45 7.70
C THR A 449 7.83 -29.20 8.15
N LEU A 450 7.35 -30.13 7.34
CA LEU A 450 6.22 -31.03 7.69
C LEU A 450 6.71 -32.47 7.79
N ASP A 451 6.03 -33.29 8.59
CA ASP A 451 6.27 -34.72 8.70
C ASP A 451 5.00 -35.48 8.33
N ILE A 452 4.98 -36.07 7.13
CA ILE A 452 3.82 -36.75 6.55
C ILE A 452 4.01 -38.26 6.65
N HIS A 453 3.24 -38.92 7.52
CA HIS A 453 3.35 -40.36 7.73
C HIS A 453 2.40 -41.20 6.88
N LYS A 454 1.26 -40.62 6.45
CA LYS A 454 0.22 -41.30 5.68
C LYS A 454 0.03 -40.57 4.36
N VAL A 455 -0.07 -41.33 3.28
CA VAL A 455 -0.33 -40.81 1.92
C VAL A 455 -1.42 -41.66 1.25
N PRO A 456 -2.22 -41.10 0.31
CA PRO A 456 -2.24 -39.69 -0.07
C PRO A 456 -2.70 -38.79 1.09
N ALA A 457 -2.01 -37.67 1.30
CA ALA A 457 -2.41 -36.64 2.26
C ALA A 457 -2.92 -35.40 1.51
N THR A 458 -4.03 -34.82 1.96
CA THR A 458 -4.56 -33.59 1.39
C THR A 458 -3.77 -32.41 1.93
N LEU A 459 -3.17 -31.62 1.04
CA LEU A 459 -2.52 -30.35 1.36
C LEU A 459 -3.44 -29.21 0.94
N GLU A 460 -3.74 -28.31 1.88
CA GLU A 460 -4.48 -27.08 1.63
C GLU A 460 -3.63 -25.87 2.03
N ILE A 461 -3.67 -24.82 1.22
CA ILE A 461 -2.97 -23.56 1.45
C ILE A 461 -3.99 -22.45 1.25
N LEU A 462 -4.40 -21.81 2.34
CA LEU A 462 -5.22 -20.61 2.29
C LEU A 462 -4.31 -19.40 2.30
N VAL A 463 -4.31 -18.62 1.21
CA VAL A 463 -3.49 -17.42 1.05
C VAL A 463 -4.34 -16.17 1.12
N GLU A 464 -3.94 -15.20 1.92
CA GLU A 464 -4.51 -13.86 1.95
C GLU A 464 -3.66 -12.90 1.12
N ASN A 465 -4.32 -12.13 0.23
CA ASN A 465 -3.76 -10.87 -0.27
C ASN A 465 -3.90 -9.83 0.84
N THR A 466 -2.80 -9.41 1.46
CA THR A 466 -2.81 -8.45 2.57
C THR A 466 -2.71 -6.99 2.12
N GLY A 467 -2.77 -6.72 0.83
CA GLY A 467 -2.62 -5.39 0.21
C GLY A 467 -1.50 -5.39 -0.83
N ARG A 468 -1.76 -4.92 -2.04
CA ARG A 468 -0.75 -4.74 -3.10
C ARG A 468 0.15 -3.56 -2.77
N VAL A 469 1.40 -3.69 -3.20
CA VAL A 469 2.40 -2.64 -3.08
C VAL A 469 1.90 -1.40 -3.80
N ASN A 470 1.95 -0.26 -3.13
CA ASN A 470 1.39 0.99 -3.63
C ASN A 470 2.46 2.03 -3.99
N TYR A 471 3.74 1.79 -3.69
CA TYR A 471 4.82 2.76 -3.88
C TYR A 471 6.10 2.13 -4.41
N GLY A 472 6.84 2.89 -5.22
CA GLY A 472 8.17 2.51 -5.73
C GLY A 472 8.15 1.51 -6.90
N PRO A 473 9.32 1.01 -7.33
CA PRO A 473 9.44 0.11 -8.48
C PRO A 473 8.79 -1.26 -8.26
N ASP A 474 8.58 -1.65 -7.01
CA ASP A 474 7.98 -2.95 -6.64
C ASP A 474 6.51 -3.07 -7.05
N ILE A 475 5.86 -1.97 -7.46
CA ILE A 475 4.51 -2.00 -8.01
C ILE A 475 4.39 -2.88 -9.28
N LEU A 476 5.50 -3.10 -9.99
CA LEU A 476 5.57 -3.99 -11.16
C LEU A 476 5.43 -5.47 -10.76
N PHE A 477 5.68 -5.79 -9.48
CA PHE A 477 5.61 -7.14 -8.94
C PHE A 477 4.47 -7.21 -7.92
N ASN A 478 3.22 -7.25 -8.40
CA ASN A 478 2.04 -7.11 -7.54
C ASN A 478 1.00 -8.22 -7.64
N ARG A 479 1.29 -9.29 -8.38
CA ARG A 479 0.44 -10.48 -8.43
C ARG A 479 0.33 -11.12 -7.04
N LYS A 480 -0.80 -11.74 -6.72
CA LYS A 480 -1.11 -12.26 -5.38
C LYS A 480 -1.49 -13.75 -5.41
N GLY A 481 -1.48 -14.39 -4.24
CA GLY A 481 -1.59 -15.84 -4.10
C GLY A 481 -0.22 -16.52 -4.13
N ILE A 482 -0.14 -17.66 -4.80
CA ILE A 482 1.13 -18.33 -5.10
C ILE A 482 1.47 -18.04 -6.56
N THR A 483 2.51 -17.24 -6.81
CA THR A 483 2.78 -16.74 -8.17
C THR A 483 3.80 -17.57 -8.95
N SER A 484 4.45 -18.53 -8.30
CA SER A 484 5.42 -19.44 -8.93
C SER A 484 5.01 -20.91 -8.78
N GLN A 485 5.48 -21.62 -7.76
CA GLN A 485 5.21 -23.06 -7.57
C GLN A 485 5.32 -23.47 -6.10
N VAL A 486 4.86 -24.68 -5.79
CA VAL A 486 5.01 -25.30 -4.48
C VAL A 486 5.82 -26.58 -4.60
N LEU A 487 6.80 -26.76 -3.72
CA LEU A 487 7.69 -27.91 -3.68
C LEU A 487 7.49 -28.70 -2.37
N TRP A 488 7.52 -30.03 -2.50
CA TRP A 488 7.67 -30.98 -1.40
C TRP A 488 9.09 -31.55 -1.44
N GLY A 489 9.97 -31.04 -0.58
CA GLY A 489 11.41 -31.21 -0.74
C GLY A 489 11.85 -30.55 -2.05
N ASN A 490 12.37 -31.37 -2.98
CA ASN A 490 12.79 -30.91 -4.31
C ASN A 490 11.75 -31.25 -5.40
N GLU A 491 10.63 -31.88 -5.04
CA GLU A 491 9.60 -32.31 -6.00
C GLU A 491 8.52 -31.24 -6.13
N LYS A 492 8.24 -30.83 -7.37
CA LYS A 492 7.14 -29.90 -7.66
C LYS A 492 5.79 -30.58 -7.47
N LEU A 493 4.89 -29.94 -6.71
CA LEU A 493 3.51 -30.38 -6.56
C LEU A 493 2.64 -29.85 -7.71
N THR A 494 1.83 -30.73 -8.29
CA THR A 494 0.91 -30.43 -9.40
C THR A 494 -0.52 -30.87 -9.07
N GLY A 495 -1.47 -30.74 -10.00
CA GLY A 495 -2.85 -31.20 -9.82
C GLY A 495 -3.62 -30.40 -8.75
N TRP A 496 -3.69 -29.09 -8.95
CA TRP A 496 -4.28 -28.12 -8.04
C TRP A 496 -5.78 -27.90 -8.28
N SER A 497 -6.51 -27.85 -7.18
CA SER A 497 -7.86 -27.31 -7.09
C SER A 497 -7.77 -25.91 -6.45
N ILE A 498 -8.21 -24.87 -7.17
CA ILE A 498 -7.97 -23.48 -6.82
C ILE A 498 -9.31 -22.74 -6.70
N THR A 499 -9.58 -22.15 -5.54
CA THR A 499 -10.87 -21.50 -5.23
C THR A 499 -10.64 -20.05 -4.82
N PRO A 500 -11.01 -19.04 -5.64
CA PRO A 500 -11.01 -17.64 -5.25
C PRO A 500 -12.11 -17.34 -4.22
N LEU A 501 -11.81 -16.52 -3.22
CA LEU A 501 -12.70 -16.18 -2.10
C LEU A 501 -12.78 -14.64 -1.93
N PRO A 502 -13.51 -13.92 -2.81
CA PRO A 502 -13.69 -12.48 -2.74
C PRO A 502 -14.69 -12.11 -1.63
N LEU A 503 -14.35 -12.45 -0.37
CA LEU A 503 -15.28 -12.44 0.76
C LEU A 503 -15.94 -11.08 1.03
N TYR A 504 -15.34 -9.97 0.59
CA TYR A 504 -15.96 -8.65 0.72
C TYR A 504 -17.24 -8.47 -0.12
N LYS A 505 -17.47 -9.33 -1.13
CA LYS A 505 -18.68 -9.41 -1.95
C LYS A 505 -19.68 -10.45 -1.43
N GLU A 506 -19.30 -11.23 -0.42
CA GLU A 506 -20.12 -12.34 0.05
C GLU A 506 -21.33 -11.83 0.84
N GLU A 507 -22.48 -12.45 0.59
CA GLU A 507 -23.70 -12.25 1.40
C GLU A 507 -23.57 -13.02 2.72
N VAL A 508 -22.65 -12.58 3.59
CA VAL A 508 -22.19 -13.33 4.77
C VAL A 508 -23.31 -13.68 5.75
N SER A 509 -24.40 -12.91 5.81
CA SER A 509 -25.55 -13.19 6.66
C SER A 509 -26.32 -14.45 6.23
N SER A 510 -26.21 -14.84 4.95
CA SER A 510 -26.91 -15.96 4.35
C SER A 510 -26.18 -17.30 4.44
N LEU A 511 -24.94 -17.29 4.96
CA LEU A 511 -24.13 -18.51 5.04
C LEU A 511 -24.79 -19.57 5.95
N ALA A 512 -24.46 -20.84 5.68
CA ALA A 512 -25.02 -21.97 6.40
C ALA A 512 -24.36 -22.13 7.78
N PHE A 513 -24.74 -21.26 8.73
CA PHE A 513 -24.28 -21.33 10.10
C PHE A 513 -24.92 -22.50 10.87
N GLY A 514 -24.09 -23.19 11.64
CA GLY A 514 -24.48 -24.29 12.49
C GLY A 514 -23.63 -24.33 13.76
N LYS A 515 -23.18 -25.53 14.13
CA LYS A 515 -22.36 -25.71 15.33
C LYS A 515 -21.00 -25.02 15.19
N GLU A 516 -20.46 -24.63 16.33
CA GLU A 516 -19.11 -24.08 16.48
C GLU A 516 -18.05 -24.97 15.78
N ILE A 517 -17.20 -24.34 14.96
CA ILE A 517 -16.05 -24.96 14.28
C ILE A 517 -14.77 -24.51 14.99
N LYS A 518 -13.77 -25.40 15.14
CA LYS A 518 -12.50 -25.16 15.86
C LYS A 518 -11.28 -25.63 15.07
N GLY A 519 -10.17 -24.95 15.24
CA GLY A 519 -8.83 -25.32 14.76
C GLY A 519 -8.61 -25.18 13.27
N VAL A 520 -9.54 -24.57 12.54
CA VAL A 520 -9.50 -24.36 11.08
C VAL A 520 -10.14 -23.01 10.73
N PRO A 521 -9.82 -22.43 9.56
CA PRO A 521 -10.46 -21.21 9.08
C PRO A 521 -11.99 -21.36 8.99
N ALA A 522 -12.74 -20.42 9.56
CA ALA A 522 -14.19 -20.47 9.59
C ALA A 522 -14.83 -19.09 9.76
N PHE A 523 -16.12 -19.01 9.43
CA PHE A 523 -16.97 -17.87 9.78
C PHE A 523 -17.62 -18.11 11.14
N HIS A 524 -17.77 -17.05 11.92
CA HIS A 524 -18.42 -17.04 13.23
C HIS A 524 -19.48 -15.94 13.27
N ARG A 525 -20.69 -16.26 13.75
CA ARG A 525 -21.82 -15.32 13.81
C ARG A 525 -22.34 -15.15 15.24
N GLY A 526 -22.83 -13.95 15.51
CA GLY A 526 -23.64 -13.64 16.67
C GLY A 526 -24.43 -12.35 16.50
N THR A 527 -25.19 -11.99 17.53
CA THR A 527 -25.94 -10.74 17.58
C THR A 527 -25.59 -9.94 18.84
N PHE A 528 -25.75 -8.63 18.76
CA PHE A 528 -25.57 -7.71 19.88
C PHE A 528 -26.62 -6.60 19.84
N MET A 529 -26.85 -5.96 20.99
CA MET A 529 -27.84 -4.89 21.14
C MET A 529 -27.16 -3.52 21.17
N ILE A 530 -27.72 -2.56 20.43
CA ILE A 530 -27.39 -1.15 20.50
C ILE A 530 -28.59 -0.38 21.07
N GLU A 531 -28.38 0.29 22.20
CA GLU A 531 -29.43 1.07 22.88
C GLU A 531 -29.50 2.51 22.39
N LYS A 532 -28.35 3.09 22.03
CA LYS A 532 -28.20 4.47 21.59
C LYS A 532 -27.38 4.52 20.32
N GLU A 533 -27.87 5.32 19.38
CA GLU A 533 -27.16 5.63 18.15
C GLU A 533 -25.83 6.33 18.45
N GLY A 534 -24.78 5.88 17.77
CA GLY A 534 -23.43 6.39 17.91
C GLY A 534 -22.44 5.48 17.20
N ASP A 535 -21.27 6.03 16.93
CA ASP A 535 -20.12 5.29 16.40
C ASP A 535 -19.61 4.28 17.45
N CYS A 536 -19.06 3.15 17.01
CA CYS A 536 -18.61 2.07 17.90
C CYS A 536 -17.30 1.46 17.41
N PHE A 537 -16.54 0.80 18.29
CA PHE A 537 -15.28 0.16 17.95
C PHE A 537 -15.28 -1.29 18.43
N VAL A 538 -15.28 -2.26 17.51
CA VAL A 538 -15.26 -3.68 17.90
C VAL A 538 -13.85 -4.12 18.26
N ASP A 539 -13.68 -4.64 19.48
CA ASP A 539 -12.41 -5.12 20.04
C ASP A 539 -12.06 -6.51 19.48
N MET A 540 -11.01 -6.56 18.67
CA MET A 540 -10.49 -7.76 18.00
C MET A 540 -9.21 -8.28 18.67
N SER A 541 -8.79 -7.72 19.81
CA SER A 541 -7.51 -8.04 20.46
C SER A 541 -7.37 -9.51 20.92
N GLN A 542 -8.49 -10.21 21.05
CA GLN A 542 -8.52 -11.62 21.44
C GLN A 542 -8.60 -12.58 20.25
N TRP A 543 -8.80 -12.06 19.03
CA TRP A 543 -8.91 -12.85 17.81
C TRP A 543 -7.56 -12.96 17.10
N GLY A 544 -7.40 -13.88 16.14
CA GLY A 544 -6.14 -14.07 15.42
C GLY A 544 -5.96 -13.08 14.26
N LYS A 545 -6.36 -13.51 13.07
CA LYS A 545 -6.31 -12.72 11.83
C LYS A 545 -7.55 -13.00 11.01
N GLY A 546 -8.10 -11.98 10.34
CA GLY A 546 -9.31 -12.20 9.54
C GLY A 546 -10.03 -10.91 9.11
N ALA A 547 -11.34 -11.01 8.94
CA ALA A 547 -12.20 -9.91 8.50
C ALA A 547 -13.55 -9.89 9.26
N VAL A 548 -14.18 -8.71 9.34
CA VAL A 548 -15.44 -8.50 10.08
C VAL A 548 -16.51 -7.84 9.21
N TRP A 549 -17.76 -8.25 9.41
CA TRP A 549 -18.94 -7.61 8.85
C TRP A 549 -19.95 -7.27 9.95
N ILE A 550 -20.58 -6.10 9.81
CA ILE A 550 -21.70 -5.65 10.65
C ILE A 550 -22.91 -5.46 9.74
N ASN A 551 -24.00 -6.16 10.02
CA ASN A 551 -25.22 -6.09 9.22
C ASN A 551 -24.95 -6.25 7.71
N GLY A 552 -24.08 -7.19 7.33
CA GLY A 552 -23.65 -7.45 5.95
C GLY A 552 -22.60 -6.48 5.38
N LYS A 553 -22.26 -5.38 6.06
CA LYS A 553 -21.24 -4.42 5.59
C LYS A 553 -19.85 -4.80 6.12
N SER A 554 -18.89 -4.97 5.22
CA SER A 554 -17.50 -5.29 5.61
C SER A 554 -16.80 -4.09 6.23
N LEU A 555 -16.31 -4.26 7.47
CA LEU A 555 -15.46 -3.28 8.13
C LEU A 555 -14.00 -3.36 7.64
N GLY A 556 -13.61 -4.51 7.10
CA GLY A 556 -12.27 -4.82 6.65
C GLY A 556 -11.54 -5.78 7.59
N ARG A 557 -10.21 -5.67 7.62
CA ARG A 557 -9.32 -6.70 8.18
C ARG A 557 -8.91 -6.38 9.61
N PHE A 558 -8.71 -7.42 10.42
CA PHE A 558 -8.03 -7.31 11.71
C PHE A 558 -6.82 -8.26 11.76
N TRP A 559 -5.86 -7.91 12.61
CA TRP A 559 -4.71 -8.75 12.88
C TRP A 559 -4.17 -8.47 14.28
N ASN A 560 -4.11 -9.51 15.11
CA ASN A 560 -3.70 -9.43 16.51
C ASN A 560 -2.32 -8.80 16.75
N VAL A 561 -1.42 -8.80 15.75
CA VAL A 561 -0.09 -8.20 15.86
C VAL A 561 -0.14 -6.69 16.11
N GLY A 562 -1.24 -6.01 15.79
CA GLY A 562 -1.43 -4.58 16.03
C GLY A 562 -0.70 -3.68 15.01
N PRO A 563 -0.66 -2.35 15.21
CA PRO A 563 -1.02 -1.69 16.46
C PRO A 563 -2.53 -1.46 16.61
N GLN A 564 -3.29 -1.50 15.51
CA GLN A 564 -4.74 -1.50 15.51
C GLN A 564 -5.30 -2.79 16.12
N GLN A 565 -6.11 -2.67 17.17
CA GLN A 565 -6.81 -3.77 17.82
C GLN A 565 -8.33 -3.65 17.75
N THR A 566 -8.85 -2.51 17.29
CA THR A 566 -10.29 -2.28 17.09
C THR A 566 -10.62 -1.94 15.65
N LEU A 567 -11.78 -2.38 15.17
CA LEU A 567 -12.34 -1.91 13.89
C LEU A 567 -13.45 -0.89 14.14
N TYR A 568 -13.41 0.22 13.42
CA TYR A 568 -14.41 1.27 13.46
C TYR A 568 -15.74 0.82 12.82
N ILE A 569 -16.84 1.06 13.53
CA ILE A 569 -18.21 0.82 13.09
C ILE A 569 -18.92 2.18 13.04
N PRO A 570 -19.17 2.71 11.82
CA PRO A 570 -19.96 3.91 11.65
C PRO A 570 -21.39 3.73 12.15
N ALA A 571 -21.94 4.72 12.85
CA ALA A 571 -23.33 4.72 13.32
C ALA A 571 -24.35 4.42 12.20
N PRO A 572 -24.22 4.94 10.95
CA PRO A 572 -25.12 4.62 9.85
C PRO A 572 -25.18 3.14 9.47
N TRP A 573 -24.22 2.32 9.92
CA TRP A 573 -24.18 0.87 9.66
C TRP A 573 -24.77 0.06 10.81
N LEU A 574 -25.11 0.72 11.92
CA LEU A 574 -25.80 0.15 13.07
C LEU A 574 -27.30 0.44 13.01
N LYS A 575 -28.06 -0.37 13.74
CA LYS A 575 -29.49 -0.20 13.98
C LYS A 575 -29.71 -0.10 15.48
N THR A 576 -30.64 0.74 15.93
CA THR A 576 -31.12 0.62 17.32
C THR A 576 -31.81 -0.73 17.49
N GLY A 577 -31.47 -1.46 18.55
CA GLY A 577 -31.90 -2.83 18.77
C GLY A 577 -30.85 -3.86 18.36
N GLU A 578 -31.29 -4.97 17.80
CA GLU A 578 -30.43 -6.10 17.45
C GLU A 578 -29.63 -5.84 16.16
N ASN A 579 -28.33 -6.15 16.20
CA ASN A 579 -27.41 -6.08 15.08
C ASN A 579 -26.69 -7.42 14.92
N GLU A 580 -26.35 -7.77 13.67
CA GLU A 580 -25.57 -8.96 13.36
C GLU A 580 -24.08 -8.60 13.25
N ILE A 581 -23.24 -9.49 13.77
CA ILE A 581 -21.81 -9.53 13.49
C ILE A 581 -21.40 -10.88 12.92
N VAL A 582 -20.64 -10.85 11.84
CA VAL A 582 -19.96 -12.01 11.27
C VAL A 582 -18.46 -11.76 11.26
N VAL A 583 -17.68 -12.72 11.74
CA VAL A 583 -16.22 -12.70 11.76
C VAL A 583 -15.71 -13.89 10.96
N PHE A 584 -14.92 -13.64 9.92
CA PHE A 584 -14.09 -14.67 9.32
C PHE A 584 -12.77 -14.71 10.08
N GLU A 585 -12.46 -15.83 10.72
CA GLU A 585 -11.19 -16.05 11.41
C GLU A 585 -10.34 -17.02 10.60
N MET A 586 -9.19 -16.53 10.12
CA MET A 586 -8.21 -17.31 9.37
C MET A 586 -7.34 -18.16 10.29
N GLU A 587 -7.15 -17.72 11.54
CA GLU A 587 -6.32 -18.39 12.54
C GLU A 587 -7.04 -18.49 13.87
N ASP A 588 -7.56 -19.68 14.18
CA ASP A 588 -8.35 -19.92 15.40
C ASP A 588 -7.49 -19.74 16.66
N THR A 589 -7.83 -18.75 17.46
CA THR A 589 -7.24 -18.49 18.78
C THR A 589 -7.95 -19.22 19.92
N GLY A 590 -9.09 -19.87 19.63
CA GLY A 590 -10.00 -20.46 20.59
C GLY A 590 -10.85 -19.44 21.35
N LYS A 591 -10.69 -18.13 21.06
CA LYS A 591 -11.47 -17.04 21.65
C LYS A 591 -12.50 -16.55 20.64
N ARG A 592 -13.78 -16.65 21.00
CA ARG A 592 -14.91 -16.24 20.15
C ARG A 592 -15.79 -15.17 20.79
N SER A 593 -15.21 -14.41 21.71
CA SER A 593 -15.90 -13.31 22.37
C SER A 593 -15.35 -11.98 21.88
N LEU A 594 -16.25 -11.02 21.68
CA LEU A 594 -15.90 -9.65 21.32
C LEU A 594 -16.85 -8.67 22.01
N ARG A 595 -16.51 -7.39 22.01
CA ARG A 595 -17.29 -6.31 22.63
C ARG A 595 -17.16 -5.03 21.80
N GLY A 596 -18.10 -4.12 21.99
CA GLY A 596 -18.05 -2.76 21.44
C GLY A 596 -17.50 -1.79 22.46
N LEU A 597 -16.52 -0.99 22.05
CA LEU A 597 -15.91 0.08 22.83
C LEU A 597 -16.38 1.44 22.31
N ASP A 598 -16.31 2.45 23.17
CA ASP A 598 -16.61 3.85 22.87
C ASP A 598 -15.38 4.63 22.39
N LYS A 599 -14.21 3.99 22.38
CA LYS A 599 -12.93 4.50 21.90
C LYS A 599 -12.15 3.40 21.19
N PRO A 600 -11.35 3.74 20.18
CA PRO A 600 -10.51 2.76 19.50
C PRO A 600 -9.29 2.39 20.35
N ILE A 601 -8.67 1.28 19.97
CA ILE A 601 -7.33 0.88 20.41
C ILE A 601 -6.46 0.81 19.14
N LEU A 602 -5.67 1.85 18.91
CA LEU A 602 -4.81 1.98 17.74
C LEU A 602 -3.32 1.77 18.04
N ASP A 603 -2.94 1.67 19.32
CA ASP A 603 -1.56 1.78 19.82
C ASP A 603 -1.08 0.53 20.57
N SER A 604 -1.73 -0.62 20.39
CA SER A 604 -1.43 -1.85 21.13
C SER A 604 -0.86 -2.93 20.22
N LEU A 605 0.38 -3.35 20.50
CA LEU A 605 1.03 -4.49 19.84
C LEU A 605 0.67 -5.81 20.53
N GLY A 606 0.27 -6.80 19.75
CA GLY A 606 0.05 -8.16 20.24
C GLY A 606 1.25 -9.08 20.03
N VAL A 607 1.05 -10.36 20.33
CA VAL A 607 2.07 -11.40 20.12
C VAL A 607 2.08 -11.80 18.66
N ASP A 608 3.22 -11.60 18.00
CA ASP A 608 3.46 -12.04 16.65
C ASP A 608 4.17 -13.40 16.66
N LYS A 609 3.43 -14.46 16.36
CA LYS A 609 3.95 -15.84 16.36
C LYS A 609 4.86 -16.14 15.17
N ASN A 610 4.75 -15.37 14.08
CA ASN A 610 5.58 -15.55 12.89
C ASN A 610 6.84 -14.71 12.95
N LYS A 611 6.92 -13.75 13.88
CA LYS A 611 8.13 -12.97 14.11
C LYS A 611 9.30 -13.93 14.41
N PRO A 612 10.35 -13.93 13.59
CA PRO A 612 11.51 -14.77 13.82
C PRO A 612 12.12 -14.47 15.19
N GLU A 613 12.55 -15.52 15.90
CA GLU A 613 13.42 -15.33 17.05
C GLU A 613 14.69 -14.64 16.59
N LYS A 614 15.15 -13.66 17.36
CA LYS A 614 16.39 -12.94 17.05
C LYS A 614 17.52 -13.96 16.97
N GLN A 615 18.10 -14.16 15.77
CA GLN A 615 19.21 -15.09 15.62
C GLN A 615 20.40 -14.62 16.45
N LEU A 616 20.78 -15.43 17.44
CA LEU A 616 22.01 -15.23 18.21
C LEU A 616 23.14 -15.90 17.42
N ARG A 617 24.03 -15.10 16.83
CA ARG A 617 25.25 -15.61 16.19
C ARG A 617 26.22 -16.05 17.28
N ASN A 618 26.60 -17.33 17.29
CA ASN A 618 27.46 -17.90 18.34
C ASN A 618 28.91 -17.44 18.26
N GLN A 619 29.36 -16.93 17.11
CA GLN A 619 30.73 -16.46 16.89
C GLN A 619 30.77 -14.93 16.87
N THR A 620 31.65 -14.36 17.71
CA THR A 620 31.90 -12.91 17.82
C THR A 620 33.37 -12.63 17.56
N GLY A 621 33.71 -11.53 16.88
CA GLY A 621 35.10 -11.18 16.53
C GLY A 621 35.37 -11.24 15.03
N ASN A 622 36.57 -10.84 14.59
CA ASN A 622 36.93 -10.87 13.17
C ASN A 622 37.50 -12.23 12.77
N PRO A 623 37.04 -12.83 11.66
CA PRO A 623 37.64 -14.06 11.16
C PRO A 623 39.07 -13.82 10.65
N ILE A 624 39.93 -14.80 10.85
CA ILE A 624 41.29 -14.85 10.32
C ILE A 624 41.21 -15.37 8.89
N LEU A 625 41.49 -14.50 7.91
CA LEU A 625 41.49 -14.83 6.49
C LEU A 625 42.93 -14.93 5.99
N GLU A 626 43.35 -16.11 5.56
CA GLU A 626 44.71 -16.39 5.09
C GLU A 626 44.79 -16.26 3.56
N GLU A 627 45.90 -15.73 3.05
CA GLU A 627 46.10 -15.56 1.60
C GLU A 627 46.06 -16.89 0.84
N GLY A 628 46.48 -17.99 1.49
CA GLY A 628 46.44 -19.34 0.92
C GLY A 628 45.03 -19.91 0.76
N ASP A 629 44.02 -19.34 1.43
CA ASP A 629 42.63 -19.79 1.34
C ASP A 629 41.85 -19.08 0.22
N ILE A 630 42.46 -18.13 -0.50
CA ILE A 630 41.77 -17.36 -1.53
C ILE A 630 41.45 -18.24 -2.74
N LEU A 631 40.16 -18.40 -3.03
CA LEU A 631 39.66 -19.07 -4.23
C LEU A 631 39.57 -18.12 -5.42
N LEU A 632 39.12 -16.89 -5.18
CA LEU A 632 38.78 -15.94 -6.22
C LEU A 632 38.88 -14.49 -5.70
N LYS A 633 39.40 -13.60 -6.53
CA LYS A 633 39.25 -12.14 -6.39
C LYS A 633 38.56 -11.65 -7.65
N THR A 634 37.45 -10.94 -7.53
CA THR A 634 36.68 -10.50 -8.70
C THR A 634 35.94 -9.18 -8.48
N THR A 635 35.52 -8.57 -9.58
CA THR A 635 34.65 -7.40 -9.61
C THR A 635 33.30 -7.81 -10.18
N LEU A 636 32.24 -7.66 -9.40
CA LEU A 636 30.88 -7.90 -9.81
C LEU A 636 30.41 -6.74 -10.71
N THR A 637 29.61 -7.06 -11.72
CA THR A 637 28.92 -6.07 -12.55
C THR A 637 27.58 -5.71 -11.89
N GLU A 638 27.16 -4.44 -11.96
CA GLU A 638 25.85 -4.00 -11.49
C GLU A 638 24.73 -4.51 -12.43
N THR A 639 24.29 -5.75 -12.22
CA THR A 639 23.21 -6.41 -12.96
C THR A 639 22.30 -7.19 -12.01
N ASN A 640 21.07 -7.47 -12.44
CA ASN A 640 20.16 -8.40 -11.76
C ASN A 640 20.33 -9.85 -12.27
N ASP A 641 21.25 -10.10 -13.21
CA ASP A 641 21.50 -11.44 -13.76
C ASP A 641 22.47 -12.26 -12.91
N TRP A 642 22.46 -13.58 -13.10
CA TRP A 642 23.48 -14.46 -12.53
C TRP A 642 24.85 -14.18 -13.14
N GLN A 643 25.87 -14.10 -12.29
CA GLN A 643 27.26 -13.94 -12.69
C GLN A 643 28.04 -15.18 -12.25
N GLN A 644 28.63 -15.90 -13.22
CA GLN A 644 29.45 -17.07 -12.96
C GLN A 644 30.94 -16.73 -13.11
N PHE A 645 31.74 -17.25 -12.19
CA PHE A 645 33.19 -17.11 -12.15
C PHE A 645 33.82 -18.48 -11.97
N ASP A 646 34.54 -18.95 -12.99
CA ASP A 646 35.31 -20.20 -12.88
C ASP A 646 36.51 -19.98 -11.96
N LEU A 647 36.74 -20.94 -11.05
CA LEU A 647 37.90 -20.88 -10.17
C LEU A 647 39.17 -21.19 -10.98
N PRO A 648 40.28 -20.46 -10.76
CA PRO A 648 41.55 -20.73 -11.43
C PRO A 648 42.05 -22.17 -11.22
N VAL A 649 41.70 -22.75 -10.07
CA VAL A 649 42.01 -24.13 -9.68
C VAL A 649 40.80 -24.73 -8.98
N VAL A 650 40.41 -25.95 -9.39
CA VAL A 650 39.37 -26.73 -8.68
C VAL A 650 39.82 -26.94 -7.23
N SER A 651 39.03 -26.43 -6.30
CA SER A 651 39.42 -26.32 -4.90
C SER A 651 38.53 -27.17 -4.00
N THR A 652 39.11 -27.83 -3.00
CA THR A 652 38.36 -28.66 -2.04
C THR A 652 38.05 -27.85 -0.79
N LEU A 653 36.76 -27.69 -0.45
CA LEU A 653 36.34 -26.89 0.69
C LEU A 653 35.07 -27.44 1.36
N ARG A 654 34.88 -27.08 2.63
CA ARG A 654 33.64 -27.25 3.39
C ARG A 654 33.11 -25.91 3.89
N HIS A 655 34.00 -24.96 4.15
CA HIS A 655 33.65 -23.62 4.57
C HIS A 655 34.11 -22.65 3.50
N PHE A 656 33.32 -21.59 3.29
CA PHE A 656 33.76 -20.46 2.49
C PHE A 656 33.42 -19.15 3.18
N CYS A 657 34.20 -18.12 2.85
CA CYS A 657 33.95 -16.75 3.26
C CYS A 657 33.79 -15.88 2.02
N ILE A 658 32.73 -15.07 1.96
CA ILE A 658 32.65 -13.93 1.04
C ILE A 658 33.05 -12.69 1.83
N GLU A 659 34.11 -12.02 1.39
CA GLU A 659 34.52 -10.72 1.89
C GLU A 659 34.21 -9.65 0.84
N THR A 660 33.32 -8.72 1.15
CA THR A 660 33.05 -7.56 0.30
C THR A 660 34.05 -6.46 0.64
N LEU A 661 34.59 -5.82 -0.40
CA LEU A 661 35.64 -4.80 -0.25
C LEU A 661 35.14 -3.40 -0.62
N SER A 662 34.22 -3.31 -1.59
CA SER A 662 33.69 -2.03 -2.05
C SER A 662 32.27 -2.17 -2.60
N SER A 663 31.62 -1.02 -2.79
CA SER A 663 30.28 -0.91 -3.35
C SER A 663 30.22 0.15 -4.45
N TYR A 664 29.25 0.01 -5.35
CA TYR A 664 28.84 1.06 -6.30
C TYR A 664 28.11 2.22 -5.62
N THR A 665 27.69 2.07 -4.36
CA THR A 665 27.07 3.11 -3.54
C THR A 665 28.02 3.59 -2.45
N GLU A 666 27.91 4.88 -2.08
CA GLU A 666 28.75 5.49 -1.02
C GLU A 666 28.21 5.23 0.40
N ASP A 667 27.28 4.29 0.55
CA ASP A 667 26.58 3.98 1.80
C ASP A 667 27.31 2.98 2.71
N ASN A 668 28.48 2.49 2.27
CA ASN A 668 29.30 1.48 2.95
C ASN A 668 28.55 0.18 3.31
N GLN A 669 27.43 -0.10 2.65
CA GLN A 669 26.63 -1.30 2.88
C GLN A 669 27.04 -2.42 1.90
N ALA A 670 26.64 -3.65 2.20
CA ALA A 670 26.77 -4.77 1.28
C ALA A 670 25.45 -5.52 1.18
N CYS A 671 25.08 -5.87 -0.05
CA CYS A 671 23.91 -6.65 -0.39
C CYS A 671 24.23 -7.63 -1.52
N ILE A 672 23.89 -8.90 -1.28
CA ILE A 672 24.01 -9.99 -2.25
C ILE A 672 22.72 -10.80 -2.15
N SER A 673 22.11 -11.08 -3.29
CA SER A 673 20.81 -11.79 -3.34
C SER A 673 20.98 -13.28 -3.13
N GLU A 674 21.87 -13.91 -3.89
CA GLU A 674 22.03 -15.36 -3.85
C GLU A 674 23.47 -15.75 -4.21
N VAL A 675 23.95 -16.85 -3.63
CA VAL A 675 25.19 -17.52 -3.98
C VAL A 675 24.95 -18.99 -4.33
N ASP A 676 25.76 -19.50 -5.24
CA ASP A 676 25.82 -20.91 -5.57
C ASP A 676 27.23 -21.34 -5.95
N PHE A 677 27.52 -22.63 -5.84
CA PHE A 677 28.77 -23.24 -6.30
C PHE A 677 28.47 -24.34 -7.31
N LEU A 678 29.37 -24.51 -8.29
CA LEU A 678 29.39 -25.68 -9.15
C LEU A 678 30.50 -26.63 -8.72
N ASP A 679 30.19 -27.92 -8.64
CA ASP A 679 31.16 -28.97 -8.34
C ASP A 679 32.15 -29.22 -9.50
N ASP A 680 33.09 -30.16 -9.34
CA ASP A 680 34.07 -30.52 -10.37
C ASP A 680 33.46 -31.18 -11.63
N LYS A 681 32.15 -31.41 -11.65
CA LYS A 681 31.36 -31.89 -12.79
C LYS A 681 30.40 -30.83 -13.33
N GLY A 682 30.47 -29.60 -12.81
CA GLY A 682 29.62 -28.48 -13.22
C GLY A 682 28.18 -28.56 -12.68
N GLN A 683 27.91 -29.38 -11.66
CA GLN A 683 26.59 -29.49 -11.03
C GLN A 683 26.49 -28.53 -9.83
N PRO A 684 25.33 -27.87 -9.63
CA PRO A 684 25.09 -27.07 -8.42
C PRO A 684 25.25 -27.88 -7.13
N VAL A 685 25.90 -27.28 -6.14
CA VAL A 685 26.05 -27.89 -4.81
C VAL A 685 24.73 -27.81 -4.05
N ASP A 686 24.37 -28.89 -3.35
CA ASP A 686 23.17 -28.91 -2.51
C ASP A 686 23.29 -27.94 -1.33
N LYS A 687 22.40 -26.93 -1.30
CA LYS A 687 22.36 -25.88 -0.29
C LYS A 687 21.49 -26.22 0.92
N THR A 688 20.75 -27.33 0.89
CA THR A 688 19.77 -27.67 1.94
C THR A 688 20.37 -27.85 3.33
N LYS A 689 21.67 -28.14 3.40
CA LYS A 689 22.44 -28.34 4.64
C LYS A 689 23.27 -27.12 5.05
N TRP A 690 23.34 -26.08 4.22
CA TRP A 690 24.23 -24.95 4.47
C TRP A 690 23.80 -24.20 5.74
N GLU A 691 24.79 -23.69 6.47
CA GLU A 691 24.57 -22.92 7.70
C GLU A 691 25.47 -21.69 7.71
N VAL A 692 24.90 -20.53 8.05
CA VAL A 692 25.69 -19.33 8.33
C VAL A 692 26.41 -19.51 9.66
N VAL A 693 27.74 -19.49 9.61
CA VAL A 693 28.60 -19.57 10.79
C VAL A 693 28.85 -18.18 11.38
N TYR A 694 29.02 -17.18 10.52
CA TYR A 694 29.36 -15.82 10.90
C TYR A 694 28.87 -14.82 9.86
N VAL A 695 28.46 -13.65 10.34
CA VAL A 695 28.18 -12.47 9.51
C VAL A 695 28.62 -11.24 10.29
N SER A 696 29.37 -10.35 9.64
CA SER A 696 29.89 -9.12 10.29
C SER A 696 28.79 -8.11 10.59
N SER A 697 27.78 -8.02 9.71
CA SER A 697 26.62 -7.14 9.86
C SER A 697 25.45 -7.70 9.05
N GLU A 698 24.25 -7.67 9.62
CA GLU A 698 23.02 -8.13 8.95
C GLU A 698 21.81 -7.36 9.47
N GLN A 699 20.86 -7.08 8.58
CA GLN A 699 19.58 -6.46 8.93
C GLN A 699 18.62 -7.49 9.55
N ALA A 700 18.97 -7.98 10.74
CA ALA A 700 18.26 -9.04 11.46
C ALA A 700 17.01 -8.56 12.21
N ASP A 701 16.91 -7.27 12.56
CA ASP A 701 15.79 -6.70 13.32
C ASP A 701 14.43 -6.87 12.62
N LYS A 702 14.45 -7.00 11.29
CA LYS A 702 13.28 -7.19 10.42
C LYS A 702 13.34 -8.46 9.57
N ASN A 703 14.36 -9.30 9.76
CA ASN A 703 14.62 -10.50 8.95
C ASN A 703 14.72 -10.25 7.43
N LEU A 704 15.15 -9.04 7.03
CA LEU A 704 15.15 -8.60 5.64
C LEU A 704 16.45 -8.89 4.93
N GLY A 705 17.53 -8.72 5.67
CA GLY A 705 18.89 -8.83 5.17
C GLY A 705 19.68 -9.88 5.93
N VAL A 706 19.03 -10.92 6.45
CA VAL A 706 19.74 -11.98 7.19
C VAL A 706 20.62 -12.79 6.24
N ALA A 707 21.73 -13.30 6.76
CA ALA A 707 22.73 -13.96 5.93
C ALA A 707 22.24 -15.28 5.29
N GLU A 708 21.22 -15.94 5.88
CA GLU A 708 20.62 -17.16 5.33
C GLU A 708 19.99 -16.95 3.95
N ASN A 709 19.53 -15.73 3.66
CA ASN A 709 18.92 -15.38 2.38
C ASN A 709 19.88 -15.59 1.21
N LEU A 710 21.20 -15.65 1.45
CA LEU A 710 22.17 -15.96 0.40
C LEU A 710 21.98 -17.33 -0.27
N PHE A 711 21.34 -18.28 0.40
CA PHE A 711 21.24 -19.65 -0.08
C PHE A 711 19.86 -20.28 0.16
N ASP A 712 18.82 -19.47 0.36
CA ASP A 712 17.45 -19.93 0.58
C ASP A 712 16.74 -20.37 -0.72
N GLY A 713 17.33 -20.08 -1.88
CA GLY A 713 16.78 -20.39 -3.20
C GLY A 713 15.69 -19.43 -3.67
N ASP A 714 15.46 -18.34 -2.94
CA ASP A 714 14.56 -17.25 -3.30
C ASP A 714 15.37 -16.07 -3.83
N ILE A 715 15.47 -15.96 -5.15
CA ILE A 715 16.24 -14.89 -5.81
C ILE A 715 15.68 -13.47 -5.57
N SER A 716 14.53 -13.34 -4.90
CA SER A 716 13.95 -12.06 -4.48
C SER A 716 14.38 -11.65 -3.07
N SER A 717 14.88 -12.60 -2.26
CA SER A 717 15.49 -12.34 -0.97
C SER A 717 16.95 -11.90 -1.14
N PHE A 718 17.55 -11.41 -0.06
CA PHE A 718 18.95 -10.99 -0.05
C PHE A 718 19.52 -10.94 1.35
N TRP A 719 20.83 -11.14 1.47
CA TRP A 719 21.57 -10.62 2.62
C TRP A 719 21.79 -9.12 2.45
N HIS A 720 21.72 -8.38 3.56
CA HIS A 720 22.02 -6.96 3.59
C HIS A 720 22.60 -6.57 4.94
N THR A 721 23.70 -5.83 4.96
CA THR A 721 24.30 -5.29 6.19
C THR A 721 23.35 -4.31 6.90
N ASP A 722 23.33 -4.29 8.23
CA ASP A 722 22.48 -3.37 8.98
C ASP A 722 22.89 -1.90 8.73
N PRO A 723 22.01 -1.05 8.16
CA PRO A 723 22.31 0.37 7.94
C PRO A 723 22.51 1.17 9.23
N ALA A 724 22.05 0.66 10.38
CA ALA A 724 22.23 1.31 11.68
C ALA A 724 23.59 1.01 12.34
N THR A 725 24.37 0.06 11.80
CA THR A 725 25.67 -0.32 12.36
C THR A 725 26.78 0.48 11.66
N GLU A 726 27.58 1.25 12.41
CA GLU A 726 28.67 2.12 11.91
C GLU A 726 29.89 1.36 11.31
N SER A 727 29.73 0.14 10.84
CA SER A 727 30.82 -0.63 10.23
C SER A 727 31.02 -0.25 8.76
N GLY A 728 32.19 0.31 8.43
CA GLY A 728 32.68 0.40 7.06
C GLY A 728 33.13 -0.96 6.53
N GLN A 729 33.31 -1.07 5.20
CA GLN A 729 33.91 -2.24 4.56
C GLN A 729 35.27 -2.61 5.20
N PRO A 730 35.67 -3.90 5.24
CA PRO A 730 35.03 -5.03 4.59
C PRO A 730 33.90 -5.66 5.40
N HIS A 731 32.87 -6.18 4.70
CA HIS A 731 31.86 -7.07 5.30
C HIS A 731 32.13 -8.52 4.96
N ARG A 732 31.79 -9.42 5.88
CA ARG A 732 32.17 -10.83 5.78
C ARG A 732 31.01 -11.73 6.15
N ILE A 733 30.81 -12.79 5.36
CA ILE A 733 29.95 -13.91 5.70
C ILE A 733 30.72 -15.20 5.56
N ILE A 734 30.58 -16.08 6.55
CA ILE A 734 31.12 -17.44 6.52
C ILE A 734 29.96 -18.44 6.54
N ILE A 735 30.00 -19.41 5.63
CA ILE A 735 29.01 -20.49 5.52
C ILE A 735 29.72 -21.86 5.64
N ASP A 736 29.11 -22.78 6.38
CA ASP A 736 29.46 -24.20 6.47
C ASP A 736 28.54 -25.01 5.55
N LEU A 737 29.11 -25.68 4.55
CA LEU A 737 28.40 -26.55 3.61
C LEU A 737 27.97 -27.88 4.26
N LYS A 738 28.44 -28.18 5.49
CA LYS A 738 28.30 -29.44 6.25
C LYS A 738 28.98 -30.66 5.64
N GLU A 739 29.36 -30.59 4.37
CA GLU A 739 30.09 -31.63 3.65
C GLU A 739 31.29 -31.01 2.90
N ILE A 740 32.23 -31.85 2.49
CA ILE A 740 33.40 -31.43 1.73
C ILE A 740 33.10 -31.62 0.24
N TYR A 741 33.26 -30.55 -0.54
CA TYR A 741 33.05 -30.53 -1.98
C TYR A 741 34.32 -30.15 -2.73
N LYS A 742 34.43 -30.60 -3.99
CA LYS A 742 35.38 -30.07 -4.97
C LYS A 742 34.64 -29.06 -5.83
N ILE A 743 35.06 -27.80 -5.79
CA ILE A 743 34.38 -26.69 -6.43
C ILE A 743 35.17 -26.23 -7.65
N SER A 744 34.49 -26.04 -8.76
CA SER A 744 35.06 -25.54 -10.02
C SER A 744 34.65 -24.11 -10.35
N ALA A 745 33.49 -23.64 -9.88
CA ALA A 745 33.00 -22.30 -10.16
C ALA A 745 32.10 -21.75 -9.05
N LEU A 746 32.07 -20.42 -8.93
CA LEU A 746 31.15 -19.65 -8.08
C LEU A 746 30.09 -18.97 -8.96
N ARG A 747 28.85 -18.93 -8.50
CA ARG A 747 27.79 -18.09 -9.09
C ARG A 747 27.23 -17.14 -8.03
N LEU A 748 27.00 -15.89 -8.40
CA LEU A 748 26.42 -14.88 -7.53
C LEU A 748 25.34 -14.09 -8.27
N LYS A 749 24.33 -13.65 -7.52
CA LYS A 749 23.32 -12.69 -7.98
C LYS A 749 23.36 -11.47 -7.07
N VAL A 750 23.38 -10.28 -7.68
CA VAL A 750 23.34 -8.99 -7.00
C VAL A 750 22.18 -8.15 -7.53
N ARG A 751 21.94 -6.99 -6.92
CA ARG A 751 20.84 -6.09 -7.30
C ARG A 751 21.33 -4.88 -8.08
N LYS A 752 20.51 -4.42 -9.02
CA LYS A 752 20.68 -3.20 -9.83
C LYS A 752 19.50 -2.25 -9.60
N GLY A 753 19.80 -0.96 -9.41
CA GLY A 753 18.79 0.08 -9.26
C GLY A 753 19.39 1.37 -8.70
N SER A 754 18.90 2.53 -9.13
CA SER A 754 19.40 3.84 -8.69
C SER A 754 19.15 4.11 -7.21
N PHE A 755 18.06 3.59 -6.66
CA PHE A 755 17.63 3.82 -5.26
C PHE A 755 17.98 2.68 -4.30
N LEU A 756 18.71 1.67 -4.77
CA LEU A 756 19.07 0.50 -3.97
C LEU A 756 20.47 0.68 -3.37
N SER A 757 20.57 0.46 -2.06
CA SER A 757 21.81 0.51 -1.27
C SER A 757 22.70 -0.74 -1.40
N GLY A 758 23.92 -0.68 -0.87
CA GLY A 758 24.78 -1.84 -0.67
C GLY A 758 25.15 -2.63 -1.93
N LYS A 759 25.20 -1.98 -3.09
CA LYS A 759 25.44 -2.64 -4.38
C LYS A 759 26.90 -3.10 -4.47
N VAL A 760 27.19 -4.34 -4.08
CA VAL A 760 28.56 -4.85 -3.95
C VAL A 760 29.31 -4.79 -5.28
N LYS A 761 30.57 -4.36 -5.24
CA LYS A 761 31.44 -4.22 -6.42
C LYS A 761 32.62 -5.18 -6.35
N GLU A 762 33.58 -4.99 -5.45
CA GLU A 762 34.75 -5.86 -5.34
C GLU A 762 34.57 -6.87 -4.21
N ILE A 763 34.91 -8.14 -4.48
CA ILE A 763 34.86 -9.22 -3.50
C ILE A 763 36.11 -10.11 -3.54
N ASN A 764 36.44 -10.67 -2.39
CA ASN A 764 37.29 -11.84 -2.26
C ASN A 764 36.45 -13.03 -1.77
N VAL A 765 36.75 -14.22 -2.28
CA VAL A 765 36.15 -15.48 -1.81
C VAL A 765 37.25 -16.39 -1.31
N TYR A 766 37.08 -16.88 -0.09
CA TYR A 766 38.00 -17.79 0.60
C TYR A 766 37.34 -19.15 0.79
N GLY A 767 38.09 -20.24 0.76
CA GLY A 767 37.57 -21.58 0.93
C GLY A 767 38.56 -22.53 1.58
N ARG A 768 38.08 -23.33 2.54
CA ARG A 768 38.90 -24.31 3.26
C ARG A 768 38.08 -25.49 3.77
N PRO A 769 38.69 -26.67 3.96
CA PRO A 769 38.00 -27.82 4.55
C PRO A 769 37.87 -27.73 6.09
N GLN A 770 38.76 -27.00 6.77
CA GLN A 770 38.69 -26.75 8.22
C GLN A 770 37.85 -25.50 8.55
N PHE A 771 37.42 -25.34 9.80
CA PHE A 771 36.75 -24.11 10.25
C PHE A 771 37.65 -22.89 10.16
N PHE A 772 37.06 -21.72 9.92
CA PHE A 772 37.74 -20.44 10.10
C PHE A 772 38.00 -20.18 11.59
N LEU A 773 39.14 -19.56 11.89
CA LEU A 773 39.47 -19.09 13.23
C LEU A 773 39.05 -17.63 13.38
N PHE A 774 38.87 -17.18 14.62
CA PHE A 774 38.45 -15.81 14.95
C PHE A 774 39.45 -15.20 15.94
N HIS A 775 39.63 -13.88 15.85
CA HIS A 775 40.44 -13.10 16.79
C HIS A 775 39.77 -12.89 18.15
#